data_AF-Q4DR18-F1
#
_entry.id   AF-Q4DR18-F1
#
_cell.length_a   1.000
_cell.length_b   1.000
_cell.length_c   1.000
_cell.angle_alpha   90.00
_cell.angle_beta   90.00
_cell.angle_gamma   90.00
#
_symmetry.space_group_name_H-M   'P 1'
#
loop_
_entity.id
_entity.type
_entity.pdbx_description
1 polymer ?
#
loop_
_entity_poly.entity_id
_entity_poly.type
_entity_poly.pdbx_seq_one_letter_code
_entity_poly.pdbx_strand_id
1 'polypeptide(L)'
;MLSRVAAVKAPRTHNRRRVTGPSGRRREKRESEQRMPNMSRRVFTSAVLLLLVVLMCCGSGGAAATNKGASTRRSSPDKHFVWRDKNGEETVSLLSVPSLVEMDGDVFAVAEAQLKEASKSGFTGIASELLTLTDQESKELDTNKLKTQVLEECSAENKDCASQTGAQKDSQSRKKVRVSRPTTVVKGSDIHMFAGTYSFEVTKGVDQTAAAAKWGLLVASGKVSNDGSSDKKKIYWNDAYVIPWTDFEKRHESLTRLIGGGGSGVKMKDGALVLPVEGTKDGKAVSLIIYTATGGGNLSKGMSADGCSDPSVVEWGEDKLMMMTACDDGRRRVYESGDKGDSWTEALGTLSRVWGNNQKRNEKGVRSGFITATIENRDVMLVTVPVYSKKEKNGNNNGKGVLHLWLTDNTHIVDIGPVSDDDDVAASSLLYKSAGSGNNNDERLIALYEKKKGGGESSLGMVSVLLTEQLKRVKEVLATWREVDERVSKLCLTSRAAVSASTGNACSAVKITDGLVGFLSGNFSDTTWRDEYLGVDATVKKGTNGVAAEYADGVTFRGPWAEWPVGSQGENQLYHFANYNFALVATVSVHGEPKGDTPIALMGATMNDNKNPVLLGLSYDKEGKWRVLCGGKTTKELRSNWEPGTTHQVAIVLRNGKQGSAYVDGQRVGDASCELKNTDSKGISHFHIGGDGGSAGSKEDVPVTATNVLLYNRPLDDNEIRVLNANKISIPKLTGLKTLAAGATGEGTARHFGAHGDGGTVCGVGLLPLLFLLGLWGIAAS
;
A
#
# COMPACT_ATOMS: atom_id res chain seq x y z
N MET A 1 54.62 -8.02 -27.23
CA MET A 1 55.59 -8.82 -26.45
C MET A 1 54.80 -9.79 -25.58
N LEU A 2 55.03 -11.10 -25.72
CA LEU A 2 54.42 -12.13 -24.86
C LEU A 2 55.03 -12.02 -23.45
N SER A 3 54.17 -11.84 -22.44
CA SER A 3 54.51 -12.11 -21.03
C SER A 3 53.56 -13.17 -20.52
N ARG A 4 54.16 -14.24 -20.03
CA ARG A 4 53.61 -15.52 -19.62
C ARG A 4 53.48 -15.55 -18.10
N VAL A 5 52.42 -16.23 -17.63
CA VAL A 5 52.37 -17.06 -16.41
C VAL A 5 52.28 -16.32 -15.06
N ALA A 6 51.15 -16.51 -14.37
CA ALA A 6 51.09 -17.35 -13.17
C ALA A 6 49.64 -17.44 -12.65
N ALA A 7 48.95 -18.53 -13.02
CA ALA A 7 47.71 -18.94 -12.37
C ALA A 7 48.06 -19.69 -11.06
N VAL A 8 47.75 -19.10 -9.91
CA VAL A 8 47.91 -19.73 -8.60
C VAL A 8 46.71 -20.67 -8.36
N LYS A 9 47.00 -21.97 -8.41
CA LYS A 9 46.05 -23.05 -8.10
C LYS A 9 45.82 -23.19 -6.60
N ALA A 10 44.55 -23.43 -6.27
CA ALA A 10 44.03 -23.73 -4.94
C ALA A 10 44.70 -24.94 -4.24
N PRO A 11 44.74 -24.96 -2.89
CA PRO A 11 45.13 -26.12 -2.13
C PRO A 11 43.95 -27.10 -1.96
N ARG A 12 44.15 -28.32 -2.47
CA ARG A 12 43.41 -29.53 -2.08
C ARG A 12 44.24 -30.28 -1.04
N THR A 13 43.68 -30.50 0.14
CA THR A 13 44.12 -31.58 1.03
C THR A 13 42.90 -32.37 1.48
N HIS A 14 42.85 -33.62 1.02
CA HIS A 14 42.00 -34.70 1.51
C HIS A 14 42.41 -35.13 2.92
N ASN A 15 41.44 -35.58 3.72
CA ASN A 15 41.47 -36.81 4.57
C ASN A 15 40.09 -36.96 5.25
N ARG A 16 39.23 -37.91 4.85
CA ARG A 16 39.09 -39.31 5.32
C ARG A 16 38.65 -39.48 6.79
N ARG A 17 37.40 -39.93 7.01
CA ARG A 17 36.90 -41.03 7.90
C ARG A 17 35.37 -40.90 8.08
N ARG A 18 34.56 -41.77 7.46
CA ARG A 18 33.87 -42.99 8.00
C ARG A 18 32.84 -42.77 9.13
N VAL A 19 31.56 -42.74 8.73
CA VAL A 19 30.39 -43.51 9.21
C VAL A 19 30.41 -44.07 10.64
N THR A 20 29.44 -43.67 11.49
CA THR A 20 28.36 -44.51 12.10
C THR A 20 27.43 -43.65 12.99
N GLY A 21 26.12 -43.92 12.99
CA GLY A 21 25.14 -43.44 14.01
C GLY A 21 25.31 -44.18 15.36
N PRO A 22 24.37 -44.15 16.34
CA PRO A 22 22.95 -43.74 16.29
C PRO A 22 22.42 -42.94 17.54
N SER A 23 21.13 -42.59 17.49
CA SER A 23 20.11 -42.54 18.58
C SER A 23 20.36 -41.78 19.89
N GLY A 24 19.46 -40.84 20.24
CA GLY A 24 19.33 -40.38 21.63
C GLY A 24 18.46 -39.15 21.92
N ARG A 25 17.13 -39.32 21.91
CA ARG A 25 16.11 -38.75 22.83
C ARG A 25 16.20 -37.27 23.32
N ARG A 26 15.11 -36.56 23.00
CA ARG A 26 14.25 -35.68 23.84
C ARG A 26 14.83 -34.44 24.56
N ARG A 27 14.25 -33.29 24.15
CA ARG A 27 13.54 -32.26 24.94
C ARG A 27 14.13 -31.86 26.29
N GLU A 28 14.50 -30.59 26.41
CA GLU A 28 13.65 -29.51 26.96
C GLU A 28 14.58 -28.45 27.56
N LYS A 29 14.78 -27.32 26.87
CA LYS A 29 15.39 -26.14 27.48
C LYS A 29 14.60 -24.93 27.05
N ARG A 30 13.80 -24.44 28.01
CA ARG A 30 13.14 -23.14 28.00
C ARG A 30 14.26 -22.08 27.90
N GLU A 31 14.30 -21.34 26.80
CA GLU A 31 15.07 -20.10 26.74
C GLU A 31 14.27 -19.02 27.49
N SER A 32 14.72 -18.80 28.72
CA SER A 32 14.36 -17.67 29.57
C SER A 32 14.81 -16.35 28.93
N GLU A 33 13.91 -15.38 28.95
CA GLU A 33 14.11 -13.98 28.56
C GLU A 33 15.43 -13.40 29.09
N GLN A 34 16.08 -12.60 28.24
CA GLN A 34 17.32 -11.87 28.57
C GLN A 34 17.08 -10.89 29.72
N ARG A 35 17.87 -11.03 30.78
CA ARG A 35 17.94 -10.07 31.90
C ARG A 35 18.30 -8.67 31.39
N MET A 36 17.47 -7.69 31.74
CA MET A 36 17.73 -6.27 31.55
C MET A 36 19.08 -5.85 32.17
N PRO A 37 19.89 -5.03 31.47
CA PRO A 37 21.11 -4.48 32.04
C PRO A 37 20.79 -3.49 33.17
N ASN A 38 21.52 -3.62 34.29
CA ASN A 38 21.44 -2.73 35.45
C ASN A 38 21.63 -1.26 35.03
N MET A 39 20.63 -0.42 35.37
CA MET A 39 20.71 1.02 35.23
C MET A 39 21.82 1.60 36.13
N SER A 40 22.82 2.23 35.52
CA SER A 40 23.73 3.09 36.25
C SER A 40 23.00 4.36 36.66
N ARG A 41 22.72 4.51 37.97
CA ARG A 41 22.29 5.76 38.59
C ARG A 41 23.41 6.80 38.45
N ARG A 42 23.46 7.52 37.33
CA ARG A 42 24.22 8.77 37.27
C ARG A 42 23.32 9.88 37.75
N VAL A 43 23.68 10.39 38.92
CA VAL A 43 23.15 11.60 39.54
C VAL A 43 23.18 12.71 38.49
N PHE A 44 22.01 13.23 38.13
CA PHE A 44 21.90 14.38 37.23
C PHE A 44 22.62 15.56 37.87
N THR A 45 23.83 15.85 37.37
CA THR A 45 24.52 17.10 37.68
C THR A 45 23.67 18.24 37.14
N SER A 46 23.20 19.09 38.05
CA SER A 46 22.26 20.21 37.89
C SER A 46 22.69 21.31 36.91
N ALA A 47 23.75 21.11 36.12
CA ALA A 47 24.17 22.03 35.06
C ALA A 47 23.22 22.02 33.84
N VAL A 48 22.52 20.90 33.57
CA VAL A 48 21.60 20.81 32.42
C VAL A 48 20.26 21.50 32.70
N LEU A 49 19.84 21.60 33.96
CA LEU A 49 18.60 22.30 34.32
C LEU A 49 18.74 23.83 34.23
N LEU A 50 19.94 24.37 34.45
CA LEU A 50 20.20 25.81 34.36
C LEU A 50 20.16 26.35 32.92
N LEU A 51 20.43 25.52 31.90
CA LEU A 51 20.32 25.93 30.50
C LEU A 51 18.87 26.04 30.00
N LEU A 52 17.91 25.38 30.65
CA LEU A 52 16.49 25.48 30.31
C LEU A 52 15.78 26.66 30.99
N VAL A 53 16.24 27.07 32.18
CA VAL A 53 15.60 28.17 32.94
C VAL A 53 16.05 29.56 32.46
N VAL A 54 17.25 29.71 31.90
CA VAL A 54 17.73 31.02 31.41
C VAL A 54 17.00 31.47 30.12
N LEU A 55 16.23 30.60 29.47
CA LEU A 55 15.40 30.98 28.31
C LEU A 55 13.96 31.40 28.66
N MET A 56 13.52 31.35 29.94
CA MET A 56 12.14 31.67 30.31
C MET A 56 11.95 32.78 31.35
N CYS A 57 12.97 33.57 31.69
CA CYS A 57 12.82 34.62 32.71
C CYS A 57 13.54 35.92 32.32
N CYS A 58 12.99 36.65 31.34
CA CYS A 58 13.10 38.11 31.11
C CYS A 58 12.15 38.41 29.93
N GLY A 59 10.96 38.94 30.12
CA GLY A 59 10.70 40.23 30.76
C GLY A 59 10.35 41.24 29.67
N SER A 60 9.07 41.57 29.57
CA SER A 60 8.45 42.59 28.72
C SER A 60 9.17 43.94 28.74
N GLY A 61 9.40 44.54 27.58
CA GLY A 61 9.88 45.93 27.47
C GLY A 61 10.01 46.34 26.01
N GLY A 62 9.23 47.35 25.60
CA GLY A 62 9.00 47.71 24.21
C GLY A 62 10.15 48.40 23.46
N ALA A 63 9.92 48.45 22.14
CA ALA A 63 10.35 49.46 21.18
C ALA A 63 11.83 49.92 21.16
N ALA A 64 12.62 49.31 20.28
CA ALA A 64 13.44 50.02 19.29
C ALA A 64 14.00 49.01 18.29
N ALA A 65 13.71 49.23 17.01
CA ALA A 65 14.21 48.41 15.91
C ALA A 65 15.74 48.45 15.83
N THR A 66 16.41 47.43 16.37
CA THR A 66 17.83 47.17 16.08
C THR A 66 18.06 45.67 15.92
N ASN A 67 18.55 45.34 14.71
CA ASN A 67 19.23 44.12 14.30
C ASN A 67 18.55 42.76 14.54
N LYS A 68 17.97 42.28 13.43
CA LYS A 68 17.80 40.87 13.01
C LYS A 68 18.36 39.86 14.01
N GLY A 69 17.45 39.27 14.78
CA GLY A 69 17.71 38.11 15.62
C GLY A 69 18.44 37.04 14.80
N ALA A 70 19.57 36.61 15.34
CA ALA A 70 20.38 35.54 14.80
C ALA A 70 19.50 34.31 14.55
N SER A 71 19.45 33.87 13.29
CA SER A 71 18.83 32.59 12.91
C SER A 71 19.49 31.47 13.70
N THR A 72 18.74 30.94 14.66
CA THR A 72 19.13 29.86 15.55
C THR A 72 19.13 28.55 14.78
N ARG A 73 20.25 28.21 14.13
CA ARG A 73 20.86 26.86 13.94
C ARG A 73 21.88 26.94 12.80
N ARG A 74 23.16 26.91 13.16
CA ARG A 74 24.34 27.04 12.29
C ARG A 74 24.22 26.19 11.02
N SER A 75 24.16 26.83 9.85
CA SER A 75 24.81 26.24 8.68
C SER A 75 26.29 26.21 9.03
N SER A 76 27.08 25.30 8.45
CA SER A 76 28.54 25.51 8.46
C SER A 76 28.77 26.98 8.07
N PRO A 77 29.42 27.80 8.92
CA PRO A 77 29.55 29.24 8.70
C PRO A 77 30.03 29.63 7.30
N ASP A 78 30.67 28.68 6.61
CA ASP A 78 31.34 28.83 5.33
C ASP A 78 30.42 28.76 4.10
N LYS A 79 29.18 28.27 4.23
CA LYS A 79 28.29 27.96 3.09
C LYS A 79 26.90 28.57 3.23
N HIS A 80 26.47 29.29 2.21
CA HIS A 80 25.13 29.86 2.11
C HIS A 80 24.41 29.30 0.88
N PHE A 81 23.11 29.02 1.01
CA PHE A 81 22.29 28.49 -0.07
C PHE A 81 21.24 29.53 -0.47
N VAL A 82 21.20 29.87 -1.76
CA VAL A 82 20.31 30.91 -2.27
C VAL A 82 19.46 30.35 -3.40
N TRP A 83 18.16 30.60 -3.32
CA TRP A 83 17.21 30.30 -4.39
C TRP A 83 17.24 31.42 -5.43
N ARG A 84 17.24 31.04 -6.71
CA ARG A 84 17.00 31.96 -7.82
C ARG A 84 16.01 31.37 -8.81
N ASP A 85 15.47 32.23 -9.67
CA ASP A 85 14.67 31.76 -10.79
C ASP A 85 15.53 31.11 -11.87
N LYS A 86 14.91 30.20 -12.65
CA LYS A 86 15.54 29.68 -13.87
C LYS A 86 15.81 30.82 -14.86
N ASN A 87 16.97 30.77 -15.50
CA ASN A 87 17.35 31.73 -16.54
C ASN A 87 16.68 31.39 -17.89
N GLY A 88 16.67 32.35 -18.83
CA GLY A 88 16.11 32.13 -20.17
C GLY A 88 16.81 31.03 -20.99
N GLU A 89 18.10 30.77 -20.71
CA GLU A 89 18.89 29.69 -21.33
C GLU A 89 18.63 28.30 -20.69
N GLU A 90 17.98 28.27 -19.52
CA GLU A 90 17.70 27.05 -18.76
C GLU A 90 16.27 26.58 -19.06
N THR A 91 16.15 25.36 -19.61
CA THR A 91 14.87 24.77 -19.99
C THR A 91 14.53 23.59 -19.11
N VAL A 92 13.26 23.46 -18.73
CA VAL A 92 12.76 22.31 -17.98
C VAL A 92 12.53 21.16 -18.97
N SER A 93 13.27 20.06 -18.80
CA SER A 93 13.19 18.91 -19.70
C SER A 93 12.23 17.82 -19.23
N LEU A 94 12.03 17.68 -17.91
CA LEU A 94 11.05 16.76 -17.33
C LEU A 94 10.60 17.22 -15.95
N LEU A 95 9.40 16.76 -15.55
CA LEU A 95 8.85 16.93 -14.22
C LEU A 95 8.67 15.58 -13.54
N SER A 96 9.00 15.49 -12.26
CA SER A 96 8.88 14.27 -11.46
C SER A 96 8.56 14.61 -10.00
N VAL A 97 8.25 13.60 -9.20
CA VAL A 97 7.94 13.68 -7.78
C VAL A 97 6.78 14.66 -7.52
N PRO A 98 5.56 14.35 -8.00
CA PRO A 98 4.41 15.23 -7.85
C PRO A 98 4.03 15.42 -6.38
N SER A 99 3.63 16.64 -6.08
CA SER A 99 3.04 17.05 -4.81
C SER A 99 1.92 18.05 -5.07
N LEU A 100 0.81 17.88 -4.36
CA LEU A 100 -0.27 18.85 -4.28
C LEU A 100 -0.31 19.44 -2.88
N VAL A 101 -0.45 20.76 -2.81
CA VAL A 101 -0.56 21.50 -1.55
C VAL A 101 -1.67 22.53 -1.63
N GLU A 102 -2.44 22.67 -0.55
CA GLU A 102 -3.38 23.76 -0.36
C GLU A 102 -2.73 24.84 0.51
N MET A 103 -2.68 26.08 0.00
CA MET A 103 -2.13 27.23 0.70
C MET A 103 -3.11 28.40 0.58
N ASP A 104 -3.56 28.92 1.72
CA ASP A 104 -4.50 30.06 1.79
C ASP A 104 -5.75 29.89 0.90
N GLY A 105 -6.23 28.64 0.76
CA GLY A 105 -7.40 28.25 -0.04
C GLY A 105 -7.13 27.98 -1.52
N ASP A 106 -5.93 28.30 -2.00
CA ASP A 106 -5.47 28.00 -3.36
C ASP A 106 -4.76 26.64 -3.41
N VAL A 107 -4.83 25.96 -4.55
CA VAL A 107 -4.14 24.68 -4.77
C VAL A 107 -2.95 24.88 -5.68
N PHE A 108 -1.79 24.39 -5.27
CA PHE A 108 -0.56 24.42 -6.06
C PHE A 108 -0.08 23.01 -6.39
N ALA A 109 0.40 22.83 -7.62
CA ALA A 109 1.25 21.72 -8.00
C ALA A 109 2.70 22.07 -7.71
N VAL A 110 3.44 21.15 -7.10
CA VAL A 110 4.89 21.24 -6.86
C VAL A 110 5.57 19.97 -7.38
N ALA A 111 6.69 20.13 -8.09
CA ALA A 111 7.42 19.01 -8.68
C ALA A 111 8.94 19.27 -8.74
N GLU A 112 9.72 18.18 -8.76
CA GLU A 112 11.12 18.21 -9.15
C GLU A 112 11.21 18.45 -10.66
N ALA A 113 11.93 19.50 -11.06
CA ALA A 113 12.19 19.86 -12.44
C ALA A 113 13.62 19.51 -12.81
N GLN A 114 13.83 18.67 -13.82
CA GLN A 114 15.15 18.49 -14.40
C GLN A 114 15.40 19.60 -15.42
N LEU A 115 16.51 20.32 -15.29
CA LEU A 115 16.89 21.39 -16.18
C LEU A 115 18.02 20.97 -17.13
N LYS A 116 17.94 21.46 -18.36
CA LYS A 116 19.00 21.40 -19.37
C LYS A 116 19.48 22.81 -19.70
N GLU A 117 20.78 22.92 -19.91
CA GLU A 117 21.46 24.13 -20.38
C GLU A 117 22.32 23.75 -21.60
N ALA A 118 22.74 24.72 -22.40
CA ALA A 118 23.60 24.51 -23.58
C ALA A 118 24.90 23.74 -23.25
N SER A 119 25.39 23.85 -22.01
CA SER A 119 26.56 23.14 -21.49
C SER A 119 26.35 21.63 -21.28
N LYS A 120 25.12 21.12 -21.45
CA LYS A 120 24.68 19.74 -21.19
C LYS A 120 24.86 19.24 -19.76
N SER A 121 25.25 20.08 -18.81
CA SER A 121 25.26 19.70 -17.39
C SER A 121 23.81 19.63 -16.89
N GLY A 122 23.29 18.42 -16.62
CA GLY A 122 21.97 18.24 -16.03
C GLY A 122 21.97 18.64 -14.54
N PHE A 123 21.01 19.47 -14.14
CA PHE A 123 20.76 19.81 -12.73
C PHE A 123 19.27 19.85 -12.47
N THR A 124 18.87 20.11 -11.22
CA THR A 124 17.48 20.02 -10.76
C THR A 124 17.06 21.31 -10.09
N GLY A 125 15.79 21.66 -10.23
CA GLY A 125 15.13 22.75 -9.51
C GLY A 125 13.75 22.30 -9.02
N ILE A 126 13.03 23.23 -8.40
CA ILE A 126 11.66 23.01 -7.94
C ILE A 126 10.73 23.83 -8.82
N ALA A 127 9.82 23.17 -9.52
CA ALA A 127 8.77 23.82 -10.28
C ALA A 127 7.48 23.89 -9.47
N SER A 128 6.74 24.99 -9.63
CA SER A 128 5.43 25.18 -9.04
C SER A 128 4.48 25.93 -9.98
N GLU A 129 3.18 25.62 -9.87
CA GLU A 129 2.09 26.28 -10.60
C GLU A 129 0.84 26.36 -9.72
N LEU A 130 0.15 27.50 -9.76
CA LEU A 130 -1.19 27.65 -9.23
C LEU A 130 -2.17 26.89 -10.15
N LEU A 131 -2.91 25.93 -9.58
CA LEU A 131 -3.93 25.20 -10.32
C LEU A 131 -5.24 25.99 -10.31
N THR A 132 -5.64 26.49 -11.48
CA THR A 132 -6.99 27.02 -11.71
C THR A 132 -7.98 25.86 -11.77
N LEU A 133 -8.73 25.65 -10.69
CA LEU A 133 -9.74 24.59 -10.60
C LEU A 133 -11.02 25.02 -11.36
N THR A 134 -11.01 24.85 -12.69
CA THR A 134 -12.17 25.01 -13.56
C THR A 134 -12.90 23.68 -13.77
N ASP A 135 -14.02 23.68 -14.49
CA ASP A 135 -14.74 22.45 -14.88
C ASP A 135 -13.98 21.59 -15.92
N GLN A 136 -12.78 22.02 -16.34
CA GLN A 136 -11.92 21.22 -17.20
C GLN A 136 -11.40 19.99 -16.43
N GLU A 137 -11.67 18.80 -16.97
CA GLU A 137 -11.36 17.53 -16.30
C GLU A 137 -9.85 17.29 -16.14
N SER A 138 -9.05 17.59 -17.17
CA SER A 138 -7.60 17.35 -17.14
C SER A 138 -6.80 18.47 -17.83
N LYS A 139 -5.60 18.75 -17.31
CA LYS A 139 -4.66 19.75 -17.84
C LYS A 139 -3.22 19.26 -17.68
N GLU A 140 -2.49 19.19 -18.78
CA GLU A 140 -1.03 18.99 -18.75
C GLU A 140 -0.34 20.31 -18.43
N LEU A 141 0.64 20.28 -17.52
CA LEU A 141 1.37 21.46 -17.10
C LEU A 141 2.35 21.92 -18.18
N ASP A 142 2.27 23.20 -18.56
CA ASP A 142 3.18 23.79 -19.53
C ASP A 142 4.51 24.15 -18.88
N THR A 143 5.53 23.34 -19.13
CA THR A 143 6.91 23.54 -18.64
C THR A 143 7.48 24.95 -18.84
N ASN A 144 6.98 25.72 -19.82
CA ASN A 144 7.43 27.09 -20.08
C ASN A 144 6.79 28.13 -19.16
N LYS A 145 5.61 27.83 -18.59
CA LYS A 145 4.83 28.73 -17.73
C LYS A 145 5.08 28.51 -16.23
N LEU A 146 5.69 27.38 -15.87
CA LEU A 146 6.02 27.03 -14.49
C LEU A 146 6.97 28.04 -13.85
N LYS A 147 6.71 28.38 -12.58
CA LYS A 147 7.70 29.04 -11.74
C LYS A 147 8.71 27.98 -11.29
N THR A 148 9.91 28.01 -11.87
CA THR A 148 11.00 27.10 -11.50
C THR A 148 12.10 27.85 -10.79
N GLN A 149 12.41 27.41 -9.57
CA GLN A 149 13.53 27.93 -8.77
C GLN A 149 14.66 26.90 -8.68
N VAL A 150 15.89 27.39 -8.74
CA VAL A 150 17.14 26.62 -8.70
C VAL A 150 17.91 27.03 -7.45
N LEU A 151 18.52 26.05 -6.78
CA LEU A 151 19.34 26.28 -5.60
C LEU A 151 20.82 26.38 -5.99
N GLU A 152 21.50 27.41 -5.49
CA GLU A 152 22.94 27.60 -5.66
C GLU A 152 23.65 27.60 -4.30
N GLU A 153 24.87 27.03 -4.27
CA GLU A 153 25.77 27.11 -3.11
C GLU A 153 26.76 28.26 -3.32
N CYS A 154 26.79 29.15 -2.34
CA CYS A 154 27.63 30.35 -2.33
C CYS A 154 28.61 30.29 -1.16
N SER A 155 29.82 30.80 -1.40
CA SER A 155 30.79 30.99 -0.32
C SER A 155 30.30 32.08 0.64
N ALA A 156 30.67 31.97 1.91
CA ALA A 156 30.33 32.97 2.93
C ALA A 156 30.77 34.40 2.55
N GLU A 157 31.83 34.54 1.76
CA GLU A 157 32.38 35.81 1.28
C GLU A 157 31.55 36.44 0.15
N ASN A 158 30.72 35.67 -0.57
CA ASN A 158 29.91 36.15 -1.68
C ASN A 158 28.41 35.92 -1.44
N LYS A 159 27.81 36.77 -0.59
CA LYS A 159 26.36 36.77 -0.32
C LYS A 159 25.51 37.11 -1.56
N ASP A 160 26.08 37.83 -2.52
CA ASP A 160 25.39 38.33 -3.72
C ASP A 160 25.58 37.42 -4.95
N CYS A 161 26.01 36.17 -4.74
CA CYS A 161 26.22 35.15 -5.77
C CYS A 161 25.03 34.99 -6.75
N ALA A 162 23.80 35.10 -6.25
CA ALA A 162 22.58 34.93 -7.05
C ALA A 162 22.25 36.15 -7.92
N SER A 163 22.67 37.35 -7.51
CA SER A 163 22.36 38.63 -8.18
C SER A 163 23.36 39.05 -9.27
N GLN A 164 24.49 38.36 -9.40
CA GLN A 164 25.54 38.74 -10.35
C GLN A 164 25.11 38.45 -11.81
N THR A 165 25.02 39.50 -12.62
CA THR A 165 24.76 39.50 -14.07
C THR A 165 26.01 39.96 -14.86
N GLY A 166 26.20 39.45 -16.09
CA GLY A 166 27.30 39.87 -16.98
C GLY A 166 28.65 39.19 -16.71
N ALA A 167 29.75 39.91 -16.92
CA ALA A 167 31.14 39.41 -16.91
C ALA A 167 31.66 38.91 -15.53
N GLN A 168 30.93 39.16 -14.44
CA GLN A 168 31.18 38.51 -13.14
C GLN A 168 30.80 37.01 -13.14
N LYS A 169 30.08 36.50 -14.17
CA LYS A 169 29.77 35.06 -14.33
C LYS A 169 31.01 34.18 -14.41
N ASP A 170 32.10 34.65 -15.04
CA ASP A 170 33.23 33.79 -15.42
C ASP A 170 34.31 33.68 -14.34
N SER A 171 34.35 34.60 -13.37
CA SER A 171 35.48 34.72 -12.42
C SER A 171 35.26 34.03 -11.08
N GLN A 172 34.06 33.50 -10.80
CA GLN A 172 33.78 32.73 -9.59
C GLN A 172 33.11 31.40 -9.93
N SER A 173 33.74 30.29 -9.53
CA SER A 173 33.19 28.94 -9.65
C SER A 173 31.89 28.82 -8.85
N ARG A 174 30.73 29.04 -9.47
CA ARG A 174 29.43 28.77 -8.85
C ARG A 174 29.23 27.26 -8.73
N LYS A 175 28.82 26.80 -7.55
CA LYS A 175 28.44 25.40 -7.34
C LYS A 175 26.94 25.26 -7.51
N LYS A 176 26.52 24.47 -8.50
CA LYS A 176 25.12 24.11 -8.66
C LYS A 176 24.77 23.05 -7.63
N VAL A 177 23.53 23.11 -7.14
CA VAL A 177 23.03 22.19 -6.12
C VAL A 177 21.97 21.31 -6.76
N ARG A 178 22.18 19.99 -6.67
CA ARG A 178 21.13 19.03 -6.97
C ARG A 178 20.18 18.98 -5.77
N VAL A 179 18.88 19.01 -6.06
CA VAL A 179 17.76 18.92 -5.13
C VAL A 179 16.87 17.82 -5.66
N SER A 180 16.71 16.74 -4.89
CA SER A 180 16.00 15.55 -5.34
C SER A 180 14.98 15.07 -4.33
N ARG A 181 13.87 14.54 -4.85
CA ARG A 181 12.72 14.03 -4.10
C ARG A 181 12.15 15.04 -3.10
N PRO A 182 11.70 16.21 -3.58
CA PRO A 182 11.07 17.20 -2.72
C PRO A 182 9.83 16.61 -2.04
N THR A 183 9.75 16.79 -0.73
CA THR A 183 8.65 16.36 0.12
C THR A 183 8.11 17.60 0.82
N THR A 184 6.90 18.03 0.47
CA THR A 184 6.33 19.30 0.93
C THR A 184 5.25 19.08 2.00
N VAL A 185 5.08 20.07 2.87
CA VAL A 185 3.99 20.11 3.86
C VAL A 185 3.66 21.56 4.20
N VAL A 186 2.38 21.85 4.41
CA VAL A 186 1.90 23.21 4.72
C VAL A 186 1.59 23.35 6.21
N LYS A 187 2.01 24.47 6.80
CA LYS A 187 1.69 24.86 8.18
C LYS A 187 1.31 26.33 8.22
N GLY A 188 0.02 26.61 8.41
CA GLY A 188 -0.50 27.98 8.30
C GLY A 188 -0.33 28.47 6.85
N SER A 189 0.25 29.65 6.67
CA SER A 189 0.55 30.22 5.33
C SER A 189 1.97 29.90 4.83
N ASP A 190 2.72 29.06 5.57
CA ASP A 190 4.08 28.65 5.21
C ASP A 190 4.06 27.25 4.59
N ILE A 191 4.86 27.06 3.54
CA ILE A 191 5.19 25.74 2.99
C ILE A 191 6.60 25.36 3.42
N HIS A 192 6.78 24.12 3.86
CA HIS A 192 8.07 23.53 4.19
C HIS A 192 8.38 22.41 3.21
N MET A 193 9.66 22.25 2.85
CA MET A 193 10.13 21.19 1.97
C MET A 193 11.36 20.50 2.55
N PHE A 194 11.37 19.18 2.49
CA PHE A 194 12.56 18.35 2.69
C PHE A 194 12.97 17.70 1.37
N ALA A 195 14.26 17.73 1.05
CA ALA A 195 14.79 17.10 -0.16
C ALA A 195 16.21 16.57 0.07
N GLY A 196 16.62 15.54 -0.68
CA GLY A 196 18.03 15.16 -0.76
C GLY A 196 18.81 16.22 -1.54
N THR A 197 20.04 16.51 -1.12
CA THR A 197 20.87 17.51 -1.80
C THR A 197 22.34 17.12 -1.94
N TYR A 198 22.97 17.55 -3.03
CA TYR A 198 24.41 17.44 -3.25
C TYR A 198 24.89 18.57 -4.16
N SER A 199 25.99 19.22 -3.78
CA SER A 199 26.59 20.32 -4.52
C SER A 199 27.74 19.86 -5.40
N PHE A 200 27.81 20.40 -6.61
CA PHE A 200 28.87 20.07 -7.58
C PHE A 200 29.34 21.29 -8.36
N GLU A 201 30.59 21.21 -8.82
CA GLU A 201 31.15 22.20 -9.75
C GLU A 201 30.72 21.89 -11.18
N VAL A 202 30.33 22.93 -11.91
CA VAL A 202 29.90 22.82 -13.31
C VAL A 202 31.13 22.78 -14.21
N THR A 203 31.62 21.57 -14.51
CA THR A 203 32.65 21.35 -15.54
C THR A 203 32.01 20.94 -16.86
N LYS A 204 32.34 21.65 -17.96
CA LYS A 204 31.89 21.30 -19.31
C LYS A 204 32.32 19.86 -19.67
N GLY A 205 31.39 19.03 -20.15
CA GLY A 205 31.68 17.72 -20.75
C GLY A 205 31.85 16.53 -19.80
N VAL A 206 31.61 16.68 -18.49
CA VAL A 206 31.69 15.57 -17.52
C VAL A 206 30.29 15.17 -17.04
N ASP A 207 29.85 13.95 -17.39
CA ASP A 207 28.71 13.30 -16.73
C ASP A 207 29.14 12.91 -15.31
N GLN A 208 28.79 13.74 -14.32
CA GLN A 208 29.09 13.41 -12.93
C GLN A 208 28.08 12.37 -12.41
N THR A 209 28.53 11.13 -12.30
CA THR A 209 27.76 10.04 -11.71
C THR A 209 27.55 10.31 -10.21
N ALA A 210 26.29 10.49 -9.81
CA ALA A 210 25.87 10.89 -8.45
C ALA A 210 26.20 9.87 -7.34
N ALA A 211 26.72 8.68 -7.68
CA ALA A 211 26.84 7.55 -6.76
C ALA A 211 27.84 7.76 -5.61
N ALA A 212 28.86 8.61 -5.78
CA ALA A 212 29.88 8.87 -4.76
C ALA A 212 29.63 10.15 -3.94
N ALA A 213 28.57 10.90 -4.25
CA ALA A 213 28.25 12.15 -3.56
C ALA A 213 27.82 11.91 -2.11
N LYS A 214 28.40 12.65 -1.15
CA LYS A 214 27.85 12.74 0.22
C LYS A 214 26.59 13.59 0.20
N TRP A 215 25.42 12.95 0.14
CA TRP A 215 24.12 13.61 0.14
C TRP A 215 23.85 14.28 1.48
N GLY A 216 23.53 15.57 1.48
CA GLY A 216 22.92 16.26 2.60
C GLY A 216 21.39 16.21 2.54
N LEU A 217 20.75 16.71 3.59
CA LEU A 217 19.29 16.90 3.64
C LEU A 217 18.97 18.39 3.61
N LEU A 218 18.34 18.85 2.54
CA LEU A 218 17.84 20.21 2.39
C LEU A 218 16.54 20.36 3.19
N VAL A 219 16.46 21.44 3.96
CA VAL A 219 15.25 21.96 4.58
C VAL A 219 15.02 23.35 4.01
N ALA A 220 13.86 23.56 3.39
CA ALA A 220 13.48 24.84 2.82
C ALA A 220 12.12 25.31 3.32
N SER A 221 11.93 26.62 3.38
CA SER A 221 10.65 27.28 3.66
C SER A 221 10.27 28.20 2.50
N GLY A 222 8.98 28.34 2.26
CA GLY A 222 8.45 29.22 1.23
C GLY A 222 7.12 29.83 1.61
N LYS A 223 6.72 30.85 0.84
CA LYS A 223 5.44 31.54 0.97
C LYS A 223 4.83 31.78 -0.39
N VAL A 224 3.50 31.90 -0.43
CA VAL A 224 2.81 32.41 -1.62
C VAL A 224 2.99 33.93 -1.66
N SER A 225 3.44 34.44 -2.79
CA SER A 225 3.44 35.87 -3.08
C SER A 225 2.57 36.15 -4.30
N ASN A 226 1.96 37.33 -4.32
CA ASN A 226 1.18 37.82 -5.44
C ASN A 226 1.93 38.99 -6.10
N ASP A 227 2.41 38.80 -7.32
CA ASP A 227 3.10 39.85 -8.10
C ASP A 227 2.11 40.86 -8.74
N GLY A 228 0.96 41.12 -8.11
CA GLY A 228 -0.03 42.13 -8.51
C GLY A 228 -1.18 41.64 -9.41
N SER A 229 -1.37 40.34 -9.61
CA SER A 229 -2.52 39.76 -10.34
C SER A 229 -2.84 38.36 -9.79
N SER A 230 -4.12 38.04 -9.60
CA SER A 230 -4.61 36.77 -9.01
C SER A 230 -4.01 35.54 -9.69
N ASP A 231 -3.84 35.58 -11.01
CA ASP A 231 -3.35 34.45 -11.82
C ASP A 231 -1.82 34.30 -11.77
N LYS A 232 -1.15 35.17 -11.00
CA LYS A 232 0.32 35.19 -10.83
C LYS A 232 0.75 34.79 -9.42
N LYS A 233 -0.13 34.29 -8.56
CA LYS A 233 0.29 33.75 -7.27
C LYS A 233 1.31 32.64 -7.50
N LYS A 234 2.46 32.76 -6.85
CA LYS A 234 3.59 31.86 -7.02
C LYS A 234 4.17 31.52 -5.66
N ILE A 235 4.68 30.30 -5.54
CA ILE A 235 5.48 29.90 -4.38
C ILE A 235 6.88 30.48 -4.57
N TYR A 236 7.35 31.18 -3.55
CA TYR A 236 8.71 31.67 -3.45
C TYR A 236 9.41 30.98 -2.29
N TRP A 237 10.44 30.21 -2.61
CA TRP A 237 11.35 29.63 -1.62
C TRP A 237 12.33 30.69 -1.12
N ASN A 238 12.43 30.83 0.20
CA ASN A 238 13.22 31.88 0.85
C ASN A 238 14.38 31.28 1.65
N ASP A 239 14.09 30.58 2.75
CA ASP A 239 15.14 30.00 3.59
C ASP A 239 15.53 28.63 3.06
N ALA A 240 16.84 28.38 2.97
CA ALA A 240 17.41 27.08 2.65
C ALA A 240 18.54 26.74 3.61
N TYR A 241 18.43 25.57 4.23
CA TYR A 241 19.44 25.01 5.10
C TYR A 241 19.76 23.59 4.68
N VAL A 242 21.04 23.23 4.65
CA VAL A 242 21.47 21.86 4.38
C VAL A 242 22.07 21.24 5.63
N ILE A 243 21.44 20.17 6.10
CA ILE A 243 21.98 19.31 7.16
C ILE A 243 23.00 18.37 6.51
N PRO A 244 24.29 18.42 6.90
CA PRO A 244 25.29 17.49 6.38
C PRO A 244 24.97 16.04 6.78
N TRP A 245 25.33 15.10 5.92
CA TRP A 245 25.21 13.65 6.19
C TRP A 245 25.74 13.22 7.56
N THR A 246 26.87 13.81 7.98
CA THR A 246 27.58 13.49 9.23
C THR A 246 26.73 13.66 10.49
N ASP A 247 25.66 14.46 10.43
CA ASP A 247 24.73 14.64 11.55
C ASP A 247 23.75 13.46 11.70
N PHE A 248 23.45 12.75 10.61
CA PHE A 248 22.60 11.56 10.60
C PHE A 248 23.38 10.28 10.85
N GLU A 249 24.62 10.21 10.36
CA GLU A 249 25.53 9.06 10.58
C GLU A 249 25.64 8.69 12.07
N LYS A 250 25.68 9.71 12.95
CA LYS A 250 25.73 9.51 14.42
C LYS A 250 24.42 9.01 15.03
N ARG A 251 23.28 9.23 14.36
CA ARG A 251 21.94 8.90 14.87
C ARG A 251 21.47 7.52 14.40
N HIS A 252 21.92 7.09 13.23
CA HIS A 252 21.56 5.85 12.57
C HIS A 252 22.80 5.22 11.91
N GLU A 253 23.62 4.52 12.71
CA GLU A 253 24.91 3.95 12.27
C GLU A 253 24.77 2.94 11.12
N SER A 254 23.57 2.38 10.90
CA SER A 254 23.30 1.42 9.82
C SER A 254 22.95 2.06 8.47
N LEU A 255 22.65 3.36 8.43
CA LEU A 255 22.29 4.03 7.18
C LEU A 255 23.54 4.61 6.50
N THR A 256 23.58 4.56 5.17
CA THR A 256 24.67 5.12 4.34
C THR A 256 24.22 6.30 3.48
N ARG A 257 22.91 6.54 3.39
CA ARG A 257 22.28 7.65 2.65
C ARG A 257 20.93 7.97 3.27
N LEU A 258 20.51 9.23 3.19
CA LEU A 258 19.17 9.70 3.55
C LEU A 258 18.74 10.80 2.57
N ILE A 259 17.55 10.66 1.98
CA ILE A 259 16.95 11.62 1.06
C ILE A 259 15.46 11.80 1.36
N GLY A 260 14.83 12.82 0.78
CA GLY A 260 13.38 12.99 0.85
C GLY A 260 12.63 11.78 0.25
N GLY A 261 11.47 11.44 0.81
CA GLY A 261 10.61 10.37 0.29
C GLY A 261 9.90 10.77 -1.01
N GLY A 262 9.79 12.08 -1.25
CA GLY A 262 9.09 12.68 -2.37
C GLY A 262 7.64 13.03 -2.03
N GLY A 263 7.07 13.96 -2.79
CA GLY A 263 5.69 14.47 -2.78
C GLY A 263 5.27 15.18 -1.51
N SER A 264 4.40 14.56 -0.70
CA SER A 264 3.66 15.22 0.37
C SER A 264 3.93 14.57 1.72
N GLY A 265 4.17 15.40 2.73
CA GLY A 265 4.12 15.05 4.16
C GLY A 265 2.75 15.36 4.76
N VAL A 266 2.61 15.12 6.06
CA VAL A 266 1.37 15.31 6.81
C VAL A 266 1.60 16.25 7.99
N LYS A 267 0.63 17.15 8.23
CA LYS A 267 0.53 17.92 9.46
C LYS A 267 -0.45 17.20 10.38
N MET A 268 0.08 16.64 11.46
CA MET A 268 -0.70 15.92 12.47
C MET A 268 -1.66 16.86 13.22
N LYS A 269 -2.68 16.29 13.86
CA LYS A 269 -3.62 17.03 14.72
C LYS A 269 -2.93 17.78 15.87
N ASP A 270 -1.85 17.23 16.42
CA ASP A 270 -1.03 17.87 17.46
C ASP A 270 -0.11 19.01 16.94
N GLY A 271 -0.14 19.29 15.63
CA GLY A 271 0.64 20.32 14.97
C GLY A 271 2.07 19.91 14.59
N ALA A 272 2.47 18.66 14.85
CA ALA A 272 3.72 18.10 14.36
C ALA A 272 3.68 17.92 12.83
N LEU A 273 4.80 18.20 12.18
CA LEU A 273 4.97 17.92 10.75
C LEU A 273 5.72 16.61 10.60
N VAL A 274 5.19 15.70 9.80
CA VAL A 274 5.78 14.39 9.50
C VAL A 274 6.04 14.30 8.01
N LEU A 275 7.29 14.02 7.64
CA LEU A 275 7.70 13.91 6.25
C LEU A 275 8.31 12.53 5.98
N PRO A 276 7.84 11.82 4.95
CA PRO A 276 8.48 10.57 4.52
C PRO A 276 9.91 10.82 4.01
N VAL A 277 10.82 9.91 4.33
CA VAL A 277 12.21 9.91 3.85
C VAL A 277 12.65 8.51 3.46
N GLU A 278 13.61 8.42 2.53
CA GLU A 278 14.19 7.17 2.08
C GLU A 278 15.66 7.09 2.54
N GLY A 279 15.99 5.99 3.21
CA GLY A 279 17.34 5.64 3.62
C GLY A 279 17.95 4.55 2.74
N THR A 280 19.26 4.36 2.87
CA THR A 280 19.95 3.18 2.31
C THR A 280 20.65 2.44 3.44
N LYS A 281 20.34 1.16 3.62
CA LYS A 281 20.88 0.26 4.63
C LYS A 281 21.46 -0.96 3.94
N ASP A 282 22.74 -1.27 4.16
CA ASP A 282 23.41 -2.44 3.56
C ASP A 282 23.21 -2.53 2.03
N GLY A 283 23.19 -1.38 1.35
CA GLY A 283 22.96 -1.26 -0.09
C GLY A 283 21.51 -1.37 -0.57
N LYS A 284 20.54 -1.55 0.35
CA LYS A 284 19.11 -1.64 0.04
C LYS A 284 18.35 -0.40 0.50
N ALA A 285 17.26 -0.09 -0.18
CA ALA A 285 16.38 0.99 0.21
C ALA A 285 15.56 0.61 1.46
N VAL A 286 15.34 1.59 2.33
CA VAL A 286 14.44 1.52 3.48
C VAL A 286 13.68 2.84 3.60
N SER A 287 12.46 2.80 4.14
CA SER A 287 11.59 3.96 4.30
C SER A 287 11.45 4.31 5.77
N LEU A 288 11.52 5.61 6.07
CA LEU A 288 11.44 6.19 7.40
C LEU A 288 10.63 7.49 7.36
N ILE A 289 10.54 8.17 8.50
CA ILE A 289 9.98 9.51 8.60
C ILE A 289 10.92 10.45 9.37
N ILE A 290 10.81 11.73 9.07
CA ILE A 290 11.29 12.81 9.93
C ILE A 290 10.09 13.53 10.49
N TYR A 291 10.06 13.74 11.79
CA TYR A 291 9.02 14.56 12.43
C TYR A 291 9.62 15.77 13.16
N THR A 292 8.88 16.87 13.17
CA THR A 292 9.27 18.11 13.87
C THR A 292 8.06 18.71 14.59
N ALA A 293 8.19 18.91 15.90
CA ALA A 293 7.17 19.55 16.73
C ALA A 293 7.48 21.05 16.96
N THR A 294 8.71 21.38 17.35
CA THR A 294 9.10 22.73 17.81
C THR A 294 10.43 23.23 17.23
N GLY A 295 11.00 22.54 16.24
CA GLY A 295 12.26 22.89 15.60
C GLY A 295 13.33 21.81 15.79
N GLY A 296 13.95 21.41 14.69
CA GLY A 296 14.87 20.28 14.62
C GLY A 296 14.15 18.96 14.36
N GLY A 297 14.31 18.44 13.14
CA GLY A 297 13.75 17.15 12.76
C GLY A 297 14.36 15.99 13.55
N ASN A 298 13.50 15.17 14.14
CA ASN A 298 13.85 13.86 14.67
C ASN A 298 13.61 12.82 13.58
N LEU A 299 14.67 12.16 13.17
CA LEU A 299 14.59 10.98 12.31
C LEU A 299 14.05 9.82 13.16
N SER A 300 13.06 9.09 12.65
CA SER A 300 12.46 7.96 13.35
C SER A 300 13.47 6.84 13.63
N LYS A 301 13.33 6.14 14.76
CA LYS A 301 14.22 5.00 15.10
C LYS A 301 13.91 3.76 14.26
N GLY A 302 12.62 3.47 14.05
CA GLY A 302 12.16 2.39 13.21
C GLY A 302 12.20 2.75 11.72
N MET A 303 12.20 1.72 10.89
CA MET A 303 12.19 1.79 9.44
C MET A 303 11.39 0.61 8.85
N SER A 304 11.05 0.69 7.56
CA SER A 304 10.45 -0.43 6.83
C SER A 304 11.42 -1.60 6.64
N ALA A 305 10.92 -2.71 6.10
CA ALA A 305 11.77 -3.81 5.65
C ALA A 305 12.70 -3.39 4.50
N ASP A 306 13.82 -4.10 4.39
CA ASP A 306 14.77 -4.02 3.27
C ASP A 306 14.07 -4.11 1.91
N GLY A 307 14.46 -3.21 1.00
CA GLY A 307 13.94 -3.16 -0.37
C GLY A 307 12.60 -2.45 -0.50
N CYS A 308 12.13 -1.76 0.54
CA CYS A 308 10.92 -0.95 0.49
C CYS A 308 11.28 0.55 0.43
N SER A 309 10.78 1.23 -0.59
CA SER A 309 11.09 2.62 -0.91
C SER A 309 9.84 3.42 -1.28
N ASP A 310 10.05 4.63 -1.81
CA ASP A 310 8.99 5.50 -2.32
C ASP A 310 7.83 5.74 -1.31
N PRO A 311 8.14 6.11 -0.06
CA PRO A 311 7.14 6.20 1.00
C PRO A 311 6.12 7.32 0.81
N SER A 312 4.86 7.02 1.16
CA SER A 312 3.78 7.98 1.38
C SER A 312 3.20 7.76 2.77
N VAL A 313 2.93 8.85 3.51
CA VAL A 313 2.53 8.80 4.92
C VAL A 313 1.26 9.59 5.16
N VAL A 314 0.35 9.05 5.96
CA VAL A 314 -0.89 9.70 6.41
C VAL A 314 -1.09 9.51 7.92
N GLU A 315 -1.89 10.39 8.52
CA GLU A 315 -2.43 10.22 9.87
C GLU A 315 -3.78 9.49 9.78
N TRP A 316 -3.94 8.39 10.51
CA TRP A 316 -5.16 7.59 10.55
C TRP A 316 -5.65 7.43 12.00
N GLY A 317 -6.89 7.83 12.29
CA GLY A 317 -7.46 7.74 13.64
C GLY A 317 -6.87 8.77 14.62
N GLU A 318 -6.53 8.32 15.83
CA GLU A 318 -5.91 9.11 16.90
C GLU A 318 -4.40 8.87 16.92
N ASP A 319 -3.59 9.88 16.55
CA ASP A 319 -2.12 9.91 16.63
C ASP A 319 -1.36 8.73 16.00
N LYS A 320 -2.01 7.96 15.13
CA LYS A 320 -1.42 6.81 14.44
C LYS A 320 -1.04 7.17 13.01
N LEU A 321 0.16 6.77 12.61
CA LEU A 321 0.69 6.93 11.28
C LEU A 321 0.52 5.66 10.46
N MET A 322 0.18 5.82 9.19
CA MET A 322 0.26 4.77 8.18
C MET A 322 1.27 5.17 7.10
N MET A 323 2.21 4.26 6.80
CA MET A 323 3.21 4.44 5.76
C MET A 323 3.05 3.37 4.69
N MET A 324 2.70 3.78 3.47
CA MET A 324 2.69 2.90 2.31
C MET A 324 4.01 3.02 1.55
N THR A 325 4.54 1.88 1.10
CA THR A 325 5.84 1.78 0.42
C THR A 325 5.75 0.86 -0.79
N ALA A 326 6.54 1.14 -1.83
CA ALA A 326 6.74 0.21 -2.94
C ALA A 326 7.95 -0.68 -2.65
N CYS A 327 7.78 -1.99 -2.68
CA CYS A 327 8.84 -2.94 -2.30
C CYS A 327 9.34 -3.78 -3.49
N ASP A 328 10.58 -4.26 -3.37
CA ASP A 328 11.27 -5.10 -4.35
C ASP A 328 10.60 -6.47 -4.60
N ASP A 329 9.69 -6.89 -3.71
CA ASP A 329 8.87 -8.10 -3.88
C ASP A 329 7.65 -7.89 -4.81
N GLY A 330 7.54 -6.69 -5.39
CA GLY A 330 6.47 -6.34 -6.32
C GLY A 330 5.15 -6.03 -5.63
N ARG A 331 5.15 -5.83 -4.31
CA ARG A 331 3.96 -5.45 -3.55
C ARG A 331 4.15 -4.07 -2.95
N ARG A 332 3.04 -3.38 -2.74
CA ARG A 332 2.99 -2.24 -1.84
C ARG A 332 2.77 -2.74 -0.41
N ARG A 333 3.71 -2.45 0.48
CA ARG A 333 3.58 -2.79 1.91
C ARG A 333 3.16 -1.56 2.69
N VAL A 334 2.19 -1.75 3.58
CA VAL A 334 1.65 -0.70 4.45
C VAL A 334 2.05 -1.02 5.88
N TYR A 335 2.57 -0.02 6.58
CA TYR A 335 3.01 -0.12 7.97
C TYR A 335 2.25 0.85 8.85
N GLU A 336 2.02 0.46 10.09
CA GLU A 336 1.37 1.26 11.12
C GLU A 336 2.35 1.59 12.24
N SER A 337 2.27 2.80 12.79
CA SER A 337 3.02 3.24 13.96
C SER A 337 2.15 4.12 14.85
N GLY A 338 2.08 3.77 16.14
CA GLY A 338 1.45 4.60 17.19
C GLY A 338 2.45 5.41 18.02
N ASP A 339 3.74 5.36 17.66
CA ASP A 339 4.86 5.93 18.43
C ASP A 339 5.73 6.85 17.56
N LYS A 340 5.13 7.47 16.53
CA LYS A 340 5.80 8.39 15.59
C LYS A 340 7.06 7.79 14.95
N GLY A 341 6.97 6.52 14.59
CA GLY A 341 7.98 5.77 13.83
C GLY A 341 9.08 5.16 14.67
N ASP A 342 8.97 5.12 16.00
CA ASP A 342 9.92 4.37 16.84
C ASP A 342 9.81 2.86 16.55
N SER A 343 8.60 2.37 16.28
CA SER A 343 8.32 1.02 15.78
C SER A 343 7.29 1.03 14.65
N TRP A 344 7.42 0.07 13.73
CA TRP A 344 6.52 -0.12 12.59
C TRP A 344 6.03 -1.56 12.57
N THR A 345 4.71 -1.74 12.46
CA THR A 345 4.07 -3.05 12.28
C THR A 345 3.46 -3.12 10.89
N GLU A 346 3.75 -4.15 10.11
CA GLU A 346 3.13 -4.33 8.80
C GLU A 346 1.63 -4.62 8.96
N ALA A 347 0.78 -3.87 8.24
CA ALA A 347 -0.68 -3.93 8.30
C ALA A 347 -1.23 -5.14 7.53
N LEU A 348 -0.78 -6.36 7.89
CA LEU A 348 -1.10 -7.61 7.21
C LEU A 348 -2.59 -7.99 7.32
N GLY A 349 -3.32 -7.44 8.30
CA GLY A 349 -4.76 -7.66 8.48
C GLY A 349 -5.64 -6.77 7.60
N THR A 350 -5.09 -5.75 6.93
CA THR A 350 -5.88 -4.77 6.19
C THR A 350 -5.26 -4.47 4.83
N LEU A 351 -4.40 -3.46 4.74
CA LEU A 351 -4.00 -2.83 3.47
C LEU A 351 -2.67 -3.34 2.92
N SER A 352 -1.84 -4.00 3.74
CA SER A 352 -0.51 -4.42 3.28
C SER A 352 -0.62 -5.53 2.24
N ARG A 353 0.15 -5.37 1.15
CA ARG A 353 0.24 -6.30 0.02
C ARG A 353 -1.05 -6.44 -0.79
N VAL A 354 -2.03 -5.55 -0.59
CA VAL A 354 -3.24 -5.48 -1.41
C VAL A 354 -2.89 -5.09 -2.84
N TRP A 355 -2.13 -4.02 -3.02
CA TRP A 355 -1.75 -3.55 -4.35
C TRP A 355 -0.42 -4.15 -4.82
N GLY A 356 -0.44 -4.73 -6.01
CA GLY A 356 0.76 -5.22 -6.69
C GLY A 356 1.42 -4.14 -7.57
N ASN A 357 2.63 -4.43 -8.02
CA ASN A 357 3.21 -3.86 -9.23
C ASN A 357 2.97 -4.86 -10.38
N ASN A 358 3.36 -4.46 -11.59
CA ASN A 358 3.14 -5.24 -12.79
C ASN A 358 3.53 -6.73 -12.68
N GLN A 359 3.02 -7.51 -13.63
CA GLN A 359 3.07 -8.98 -13.61
C GLN A 359 4.44 -9.62 -13.33
N LYS A 360 5.55 -8.94 -13.63
CA LYS A 360 6.88 -9.51 -13.38
C LYS A 360 7.24 -9.54 -11.90
N ARG A 361 6.49 -8.88 -11.00
CA ARG A 361 6.73 -8.73 -9.54
C ARG A 361 8.13 -8.25 -9.12
N ASN A 362 9.07 -8.14 -10.04
CA ASN A 362 10.44 -7.71 -9.79
C ASN A 362 10.68 -6.29 -10.29
N GLU A 363 9.69 -5.66 -10.94
CA GLU A 363 9.78 -4.26 -11.32
C GLU A 363 9.42 -3.39 -10.12
N LYS A 364 10.30 -2.44 -9.82
CA LYS A 364 10.17 -1.53 -8.70
C LYS A 364 8.91 -0.68 -8.88
N GLY A 365 8.11 -0.63 -7.82
CA GLY A 365 6.88 0.16 -7.83
C GLY A 365 7.18 1.65 -7.78
N VAL A 366 6.12 2.43 -7.90
CA VAL A 366 6.16 3.90 -7.96
C VAL A 366 5.39 4.48 -6.80
N ARG A 367 5.76 5.71 -6.40
CA ARG A 367 5.10 6.39 -5.29
C ARG A 367 3.63 6.66 -5.62
N SER A 368 2.77 6.39 -4.66
CA SER A 368 1.33 6.55 -4.78
C SER A 368 0.85 7.82 -4.10
N GLY A 369 -0.16 8.46 -4.69
CA GLY A 369 -0.97 9.43 -3.98
C GLY A 369 -1.74 8.71 -2.88
N PHE A 370 -1.56 9.15 -1.63
CA PHE A 370 -2.16 8.54 -0.46
C PHE A 370 -2.56 9.64 0.52
N ILE A 371 -3.85 9.77 0.77
CA ILE A 371 -4.41 10.80 1.65
C ILE A 371 -5.51 10.21 2.53
N THR A 372 -5.82 10.92 3.62
CA THR A 372 -7.02 10.71 4.42
C THR A 372 -8.01 11.85 4.21
N ALA A 373 -9.30 11.56 4.35
CA ALA A 373 -10.38 12.54 4.23
C ALA A 373 -11.58 12.08 5.07
N THR A 374 -12.41 13.03 5.49
CA THR A 374 -13.74 12.76 6.05
C THR A 374 -14.78 13.13 5.01
N ILE A 375 -15.49 12.14 4.47
CA ILE A 375 -16.50 12.30 3.40
C ILE A 375 -17.79 11.66 3.87
N GLU A 376 -18.93 12.37 3.75
CA GLU A 376 -20.24 11.88 4.23
C GLU A 376 -20.21 11.38 5.71
N ASN A 377 -19.46 12.09 6.57
CA ASN A 377 -19.22 11.75 7.99
C ASN A 377 -18.54 10.38 8.22
N ARG A 378 -17.76 9.88 7.25
CA ARG A 378 -16.93 8.69 7.40
C ARG A 378 -15.48 9.03 7.10
N ASP A 379 -14.58 8.61 7.98
CA ASP A 379 -13.15 8.72 7.74
C ASP A 379 -12.71 7.65 6.74
N VAL A 380 -12.00 8.08 5.71
CA VAL A 380 -11.57 7.24 4.59
C VAL A 380 -10.14 7.58 4.18
N MET A 381 -9.54 6.63 3.47
CA MET A 381 -8.30 6.77 2.76
C MET A 381 -8.57 6.68 1.26
N LEU A 382 -7.90 7.55 0.51
CA LEU A 382 -7.91 7.55 -0.95
C LEU A 382 -6.50 7.27 -1.45
N VAL A 383 -6.40 6.30 -2.36
CA VAL A 383 -5.12 5.82 -2.88
C VAL A 383 -5.14 5.85 -4.40
N THR A 384 -4.08 6.35 -5.03
CA THR A 384 -3.86 6.21 -6.47
C THR A 384 -2.71 5.26 -6.76
N VAL A 385 -2.98 4.25 -7.58
CA VAL A 385 -1.98 3.27 -8.03
C VAL A 385 -2.16 2.98 -9.52
N PRO A 386 -1.07 2.81 -10.28
CA PRO A 386 -1.17 2.29 -11.64
C PRO A 386 -1.66 0.83 -11.64
N VAL A 387 -2.61 0.52 -12.52
CA VAL A 387 -3.11 -0.82 -12.81
C VAL A 387 -2.64 -1.21 -14.21
N TYR A 388 -2.04 -2.39 -14.32
CA TYR A 388 -1.45 -2.86 -15.57
C TYR A 388 -2.32 -3.92 -16.24
N SER A 389 -2.74 -3.64 -17.48
CA SER A 389 -3.43 -4.63 -18.30
C SER A 389 -2.53 -5.83 -18.61
N LYS A 390 -3.13 -7.03 -18.71
CA LYS A 390 -2.41 -8.24 -19.15
C LYS A 390 -1.79 -7.99 -20.53
N LYS A 391 -0.52 -8.35 -20.73
CA LYS A 391 0.12 -8.28 -22.04
C LYS A 391 -0.66 -9.13 -23.05
N GLU A 392 -0.94 -8.58 -24.23
CA GLU A 392 -1.27 -9.42 -25.39
C GLU A 392 -0.05 -10.30 -25.70
N LYS A 393 -0.29 -11.55 -26.09
CA LYS A 393 0.75 -12.59 -26.30
C LYS A 393 1.87 -12.16 -27.27
N ASN A 394 1.64 -11.14 -28.09
CA ASN A 394 2.62 -10.62 -29.03
C ASN A 394 3.59 -9.61 -28.37
N GLY A 395 4.41 -10.13 -27.43
CA GLY A 395 5.81 -9.74 -27.17
C GLY A 395 6.21 -8.32 -26.75
N ASN A 396 5.67 -7.24 -27.34
CA ASN A 396 6.37 -5.94 -27.34
C ASN A 396 5.73 -4.79 -26.55
N ASN A 397 4.51 -4.94 -26.03
CA ASN A 397 3.98 -3.93 -25.11
C ASN A 397 4.42 -4.26 -23.67
N ASN A 398 5.27 -3.42 -23.09
CA ASN A 398 5.23 -3.21 -21.65
C ASN A 398 3.83 -2.65 -21.38
N GLY A 399 2.99 -3.37 -20.62
CA GLY A 399 1.63 -2.90 -20.37
C GLY A 399 1.71 -1.48 -19.78
N LYS A 400 0.96 -0.54 -20.36
CA LYS A 400 0.85 0.81 -19.80
C LYS A 400 0.18 0.72 -18.42
N GLY A 401 0.67 1.46 -17.45
CA GLY A 401 0.04 1.58 -16.14
C GLY A 401 -1.00 2.69 -16.16
N VAL A 402 -2.29 2.36 -16.23
CA VAL A 402 -3.38 3.33 -16.12
C VAL A 402 -3.60 3.64 -14.64
N LEU A 403 -3.61 4.90 -14.25
CA LEU A 403 -3.81 5.30 -12.86
C LEU A 403 -5.26 5.06 -12.45
N HIS A 404 -5.48 4.34 -11.35
CA HIS A 404 -6.80 4.13 -10.75
C HIS A 404 -6.89 4.78 -9.38
N LEU A 405 -8.10 5.22 -9.00
CA LEU A 405 -8.43 5.67 -7.66
C LEU A 405 -9.06 4.52 -6.87
N TRP A 406 -8.55 4.30 -5.67
CA TRP A 406 -9.05 3.32 -4.72
C TRP A 406 -9.54 4.00 -3.45
N LEU A 407 -10.65 3.51 -2.92
CA LEU A 407 -11.26 3.96 -1.68
C LEU A 407 -11.16 2.86 -0.63
N THR A 408 -10.80 3.23 0.60
CA THR A 408 -10.82 2.31 1.74
C THR A 408 -11.08 3.02 3.07
N ASP A 409 -11.73 2.35 4.01
CA ASP A 409 -11.91 2.79 5.40
C ASP A 409 -11.06 1.95 6.38
N ASN A 410 -9.96 1.35 5.87
CA ASN A 410 -9.13 0.36 6.57
C ASN A 410 -9.79 -1.02 6.75
N THR A 411 -11.00 -1.24 6.23
CA THR A 411 -11.70 -2.53 6.25
C THR A 411 -12.13 -2.94 4.84
N HIS A 412 -12.96 -2.12 4.21
CA HIS A 412 -13.46 -2.29 2.85
C HIS A 412 -12.49 -1.63 1.86
N ILE A 413 -12.38 -2.20 0.65
CA ILE A 413 -11.53 -1.66 -0.41
C ILE A 413 -12.29 -1.76 -1.73
N VAL A 414 -12.44 -0.64 -2.44
CA VAL A 414 -13.16 -0.57 -3.72
C VAL A 414 -12.33 0.21 -4.74
N ASP A 415 -12.24 -0.30 -5.97
CA ASP A 415 -11.74 0.44 -7.13
C ASP A 415 -12.85 1.39 -7.62
N ILE A 416 -12.59 2.70 -7.54
CA ILE A 416 -13.52 3.73 -8.00
C ILE A 416 -13.46 3.89 -9.52
N GLY A 417 -12.33 3.50 -10.12
CA GLY A 417 -12.09 3.49 -11.55
C GLY A 417 -10.88 4.32 -11.99
N PRO A 418 -10.70 4.44 -13.32
CA PRO A 418 -9.56 5.13 -13.90
C PRO A 418 -9.58 6.64 -13.58
N VAL A 419 -8.38 7.18 -13.40
CA VAL A 419 -8.06 8.60 -13.18
C VAL A 419 -7.33 9.16 -14.39
N SER A 420 -6.42 8.38 -14.98
CA SER A 420 -5.79 8.72 -16.24
C SER A 420 -6.50 8.03 -17.39
N ASP A 421 -6.38 8.60 -18.58
CA ASP A 421 -6.71 7.92 -19.83
C ASP A 421 -5.67 6.80 -20.11
N ASP A 422 -5.34 6.55 -21.39
CA ASP A 422 -4.32 5.59 -21.84
C ASP A 422 -2.86 6.05 -21.58
N ASP A 423 -2.64 6.89 -20.57
CA ASP A 423 -1.32 7.35 -20.16
C ASP A 423 -0.57 6.25 -19.39
N ASP A 424 0.74 6.09 -19.66
CA ASP A 424 1.59 5.23 -18.82
C ASP A 424 2.09 6.04 -17.61
N VAL A 425 1.49 5.79 -16.45
CA VAL A 425 1.71 6.58 -15.25
C VAL A 425 2.83 6.02 -14.38
N ALA A 426 3.66 6.93 -13.86
CA ALA A 426 4.70 6.64 -12.87
C ALA A 426 4.23 7.05 -11.46
N ALA A 427 4.72 8.15 -10.89
CA ALA A 427 4.27 8.58 -9.56
C ALA A 427 3.02 9.46 -9.60
N SER A 428 2.27 9.50 -8.49
CA SER A 428 1.10 10.37 -8.32
C SER A 428 1.05 11.05 -6.94
N SER A 429 0.22 12.10 -6.86
CA SER A 429 -0.19 12.79 -5.64
C SER A 429 -1.70 13.00 -5.67
N LEU A 430 -2.32 13.05 -4.49
CA LEU A 430 -3.74 13.34 -4.32
C LEU A 430 -3.90 14.51 -3.35
N LEU A 431 -4.99 15.27 -3.53
CA LEU A 431 -5.45 16.29 -2.59
C LEU A 431 -6.97 16.27 -2.57
N TYR A 432 -7.55 16.18 -1.37
CA TYR A 432 -8.96 16.42 -1.14
C TYR A 432 -9.14 17.77 -0.46
N LYS A 433 -9.86 18.67 -1.11
CA LYS A 433 -10.26 19.96 -0.55
C LYS A 433 -11.70 19.85 -0.10
N SER A 434 -11.93 19.94 1.21
CA SER A 434 -13.28 19.93 1.78
C SER A 434 -14.03 21.22 1.43
N ALA A 435 -15.36 21.17 1.43
CA ALA A 435 -16.16 22.38 1.42
C ALA A 435 -15.76 23.26 2.63
N GLY A 436 -15.50 24.54 2.39
CA GLY A 436 -15.30 25.49 3.47
C GLY A 436 -16.58 25.64 4.31
N SER A 437 -16.54 26.40 5.42
CA SER A 437 -17.70 26.61 6.29
C SER A 437 -18.84 27.46 5.68
N GLY A 438 -18.93 27.56 4.35
CA GLY A 438 -19.95 28.31 3.62
C GLY A 438 -20.88 27.39 2.82
N ASN A 439 -22.00 27.93 2.34
CA ASN A 439 -23.02 27.21 1.56
C ASN A 439 -22.57 26.69 0.17
N ASN A 440 -21.27 26.75 -0.14
CA ASN A 440 -20.74 26.20 -1.39
C ASN A 440 -20.28 24.77 -1.13
N ASN A 441 -20.97 23.80 -1.72
CA ASN A 441 -20.57 22.38 -1.77
C ASN A 441 -19.34 22.15 -2.69
N ASP A 442 -18.34 23.03 -2.63
CA ASP A 442 -17.14 23.00 -3.47
C ASP A 442 -16.09 22.00 -2.95
N GLU A 443 -16.53 20.79 -2.61
CA GLU A 443 -15.62 19.68 -2.41
C GLU A 443 -14.95 19.34 -3.74
N ARG A 444 -13.63 19.19 -3.72
CA ARG A 444 -12.84 18.88 -4.90
C ARG A 444 -11.80 17.83 -4.55
N LEU A 445 -11.75 16.78 -5.36
CA LEU A 445 -10.70 15.76 -5.31
C LEU A 445 -9.82 15.94 -6.54
N ILE A 446 -8.52 16.07 -6.33
CA ILE A 446 -7.56 16.41 -7.39
C ILE A 446 -6.43 15.38 -7.37
N ALA A 447 -6.06 14.91 -8.56
CA ALA A 447 -4.87 14.09 -8.77
C ALA A 447 -3.82 14.86 -9.58
N LEU A 448 -2.56 14.59 -9.29
CA LEU A 448 -1.41 15.06 -10.07
C LEU A 448 -0.50 13.88 -10.33
N TYR A 449 -0.19 13.58 -11.59
CA TYR A 449 0.60 12.40 -11.93
C TYR A 449 1.64 12.63 -13.03
N GLU A 450 2.69 11.81 -12.97
CA GLU A 450 3.74 11.74 -13.96
C GLU A 450 3.29 10.91 -15.17
N LYS A 451 3.31 11.53 -16.35
CA LYS A 451 3.01 10.88 -17.62
C LYS A 451 4.31 10.54 -18.34
N LYS A 452 4.57 9.26 -18.58
CA LYS A 452 5.68 8.86 -19.45
C LYS A 452 5.34 9.13 -20.91
N LYS A 453 6.27 9.73 -21.64
CA LYS A 453 6.13 9.85 -23.10
C LYS A 453 6.42 8.51 -23.79
N GLY A 454 5.61 8.17 -24.79
CA GLY A 454 5.82 6.99 -25.62
C GLY A 454 7.07 7.11 -26.52
N GLY A 455 7.52 5.98 -27.08
CA GLY A 455 8.56 5.99 -28.13
C GLY A 455 10.01 6.00 -27.64
N GLY A 456 10.27 5.64 -26.37
CA GLY A 456 11.63 5.59 -25.80
C GLY A 456 12.18 6.95 -25.35
N GLU A 457 11.35 8.00 -25.39
CA GLU A 457 11.70 9.30 -24.83
C GLU A 457 11.72 9.21 -23.30
N SER A 458 12.81 9.63 -22.66
CA SER A 458 12.94 9.62 -21.20
C SER A 458 12.27 10.82 -20.53
N SER A 459 11.49 11.61 -21.27
CA SER A 459 10.82 12.80 -20.73
C SER A 459 9.51 12.40 -20.03
N LEU A 460 9.24 13.09 -18.93
CA LEU A 460 8.02 12.94 -18.14
C LEU A 460 7.25 14.26 -18.19
N GLY A 461 5.99 14.17 -18.59
CA GLY A 461 4.99 15.24 -18.44
C GLY A 461 4.35 15.17 -17.05
N MET A 462 3.60 16.21 -16.70
CA MET A 462 2.84 16.29 -15.45
C MET A 462 1.41 16.68 -15.77
N VAL A 463 0.45 15.87 -15.33
CA VAL A 463 -0.98 16.08 -15.62
C VAL A 463 -1.74 16.25 -14.31
N SER A 464 -2.50 17.33 -14.21
CA SER A 464 -3.48 17.54 -13.15
C SER A 464 -4.86 17.11 -13.65
N VAL A 465 -5.61 16.37 -12.82
CA VAL A 465 -6.97 15.91 -13.12
C VAL A 465 -7.90 16.24 -11.97
N LEU A 466 -9.05 16.82 -12.29
CA LEU A 466 -10.15 17.02 -11.35
C LEU A 466 -11.07 15.79 -11.35
N LEU A 467 -11.14 15.12 -10.21
CA LEU A 467 -11.81 13.82 -10.04
C LEU A 467 -13.28 13.95 -9.67
N THR A 468 -14.05 14.72 -10.44
CA THR A 468 -15.47 15.02 -10.16
C THR A 468 -16.34 13.76 -10.20
N GLU A 469 -16.25 12.96 -11.27
CA GLU A 469 -17.05 11.74 -11.42
C GLU A 469 -16.63 10.65 -10.42
N GLN A 470 -15.33 10.53 -10.15
CA GLN A 470 -14.81 9.59 -9.16
C GLN A 470 -15.25 10.01 -7.75
N LEU A 471 -15.25 11.30 -7.40
CA LEU A 471 -15.75 11.78 -6.10
C LEU A 471 -17.24 11.48 -5.93
N LYS A 472 -18.05 11.63 -6.99
CA LYS A 472 -19.46 11.23 -6.97
C LYS A 472 -19.62 9.73 -6.69
N ARG A 473 -18.84 8.88 -7.36
CA ARG A 473 -18.82 7.43 -7.10
C ARG A 473 -18.38 7.09 -5.69
N VAL A 474 -17.39 7.80 -5.14
CA VAL A 474 -16.97 7.64 -3.73
C VAL A 474 -18.17 7.83 -2.80
N LYS A 475 -18.98 8.88 -3.00
CA LYS A 475 -20.18 9.12 -2.19
C LYS A 475 -21.22 8.01 -2.33
N GLU A 476 -21.45 7.50 -3.54
CA GLU A 476 -22.35 6.38 -3.80
C GLU A 476 -21.89 5.09 -3.09
N VAL A 477 -20.58 4.81 -3.08
CA VAL A 477 -19.99 3.67 -2.36
C VAL A 477 -20.16 3.83 -0.86
N LEU A 478 -19.90 5.01 -0.30
CA LEU A 478 -20.04 5.27 1.13
C LEU A 478 -21.50 5.15 1.60
N ALA A 479 -22.45 5.57 0.78
CA ALA A 479 -23.88 5.33 1.04
C ALA A 479 -24.19 3.83 1.06
N THR A 480 -23.69 3.08 0.08
CA THR A 480 -23.87 1.62 -0.01
C THR A 480 -23.31 0.91 1.23
N TRP A 481 -22.09 1.24 1.67
CA TRP A 481 -21.49 0.65 2.86
C TRP A 481 -22.33 0.90 4.12
N ARG A 482 -22.88 2.11 4.28
CA ARG A 482 -23.78 2.44 5.39
C ARG A 482 -25.04 1.58 5.38
N GLU A 483 -25.67 1.42 4.21
CA GLU A 483 -26.87 0.59 4.06
C GLU A 483 -26.59 -0.89 4.35
N VAL A 484 -25.43 -1.41 3.95
CA VAL A 484 -25.02 -2.78 4.28
C VAL A 484 -24.74 -2.93 5.77
N ASP A 485 -23.99 -2.00 6.36
CA ASP A 485 -23.70 -1.98 7.81
C ASP A 485 -24.99 -1.99 8.64
N GLU A 486 -25.99 -1.17 8.27
CA GLU A 486 -27.29 -1.13 8.94
C GLU A 486 -28.07 -2.44 8.80
N ARG A 487 -28.01 -3.10 7.64
CA ARG A 487 -28.68 -4.39 7.42
C ARG A 487 -28.00 -5.52 8.20
N VAL A 488 -26.68 -5.62 8.12
CA VAL A 488 -25.91 -6.63 8.86
C VAL A 488 -26.06 -6.45 10.36
N SER A 489 -26.12 -5.20 10.85
CA SER A 489 -26.37 -4.92 12.27
C SER A 489 -27.70 -5.51 12.78
N LYS A 490 -28.67 -5.79 11.89
CA LYS A 490 -29.92 -6.45 12.27
C LYS A 490 -29.72 -7.91 12.69
N LEU A 491 -28.61 -8.56 12.32
CA LEU A 491 -28.19 -9.85 12.87
C LEU A 491 -27.83 -9.76 14.36
N CYS A 492 -27.81 -8.57 14.98
CA CYS A 492 -27.73 -8.39 16.42
C CYS A 492 -28.93 -7.64 17.00
N LEU A 493 -30.13 -7.80 16.42
CA LEU A 493 -31.31 -7.29 17.11
C LEU A 493 -31.55 -8.10 18.37
N THR A 494 -31.50 -7.40 19.50
CA THR A 494 -32.05 -7.86 20.77
C THR A 494 -33.48 -8.33 20.50
N SER A 495 -33.67 -9.63 20.38
CA SER A 495 -34.99 -10.22 20.57
C SER A 495 -35.44 -9.78 21.96
N ARG A 496 -36.28 -8.75 22.02
CA ARG A 496 -36.87 -8.23 23.27
C ARG A 496 -37.70 -9.30 24.00
N ALA A 497 -37.92 -10.46 23.37
CA ALA A 497 -38.76 -11.54 23.90
C ALA A 497 -37.98 -12.78 24.39
N ALA A 498 -36.70 -12.98 24.04
CA ALA A 498 -36.01 -14.26 24.31
C ALA A 498 -34.83 -14.20 25.30
N VAL A 499 -34.66 -13.13 26.08
CA VAL A 499 -33.72 -13.13 27.23
C VAL A 499 -34.48 -12.91 28.53
N SER A 500 -35.12 -13.98 29.00
CA SER A 500 -35.24 -14.23 30.42
C SER A 500 -33.83 -14.55 30.97
N ALA A 501 -33.35 -13.73 31.92
CA ALA A 501 -32.31 -14.04 32.90
C ALA A 501 -30.83 -14.26 32.46
N SER A 502 -30.32 -13.62 31.40
CA SER A 502 -28.86 -13.42 31.24
C SER A 502 -28.49 -11.94 31.36
N THR A 503 -27.68 -11.59 32.36
CA THR A 503 -27.39 -10.24 32.88
C THR A 503 -26.40 -9.40 32.04
N GLY A 504 -26.34 -9.60 30.73
CA GLY A 504 -25.48 -8.80 29.85
C GLY A 504 -26.01 -8.78 28.43
N ASN A 505 -26.21 -7.57 27.90
CA ASN A 505 -26.58 -7.27 26.52
C ASN A 505 -25.46 -7.64 25.53
N ALA A 506 -25.23 -8.95 25.31
CA ALA A 506 -24.13 -9.46 24.49
C ALA A 506 -24.02 -8.78 23.11
N CYS A 507 -25.14 -8.39 22.50
CA CYS A 507 -25.15 -7.66 21.22
C CYS A 507 -24.65 -6.22 21.27
N SER A 508 -24.81 -5.50 22.39
CA SER A 508 -24.32 -4.11 22.47
C SER A 508 -22.80 -4.04 22.67
N ALA A 509 -22.21 -5.10 23.23
CA ALA A 509 -20.77 -5.21 23.42
C ALA A 509 -20.05 -5.71 22.15
N VAL A 510 -20.73 -6.52 21.34
CA VAL A 510 -20.17 -7.13 20.13
C VAL A 510 -20.56 -6.31 18.89
N LYS A 511 -19.59 -5.58 18.32
CA LYS A 511 -19.75 -4.90 17.03
C LYS A 511 -19.66 -5.94 15.90
N ILE A 512 -20.80 -6.45 15.42
CA ILE A 512 -20.84 -7.46 14.35
C ILE A 512 -20.14 -7.00 13.07
N THR A 513 -20.19 -5.71 12.73
CA THR A 513 -19.56 -5.18 11.52
C THR A 513 -18.06 -4.96 11.67
N ASP A 514 -17.51 -5.09 12.89
CA ASP A 514 -16.09 -4.84 13.12
C ASP A 514 -15.21 -5.93 12.46
N GLY A 515 -14.42 -5.50 11.48
CA GLY A 515 -13.59 -6.37 10.65
C GLY A 515 -14.36 -7.16 9.59
N LEU A 516 -15.66 -6.90 9.38
CA LEU A 516 -16.42 -7.48 8.27
C LEU A 516 -16.00 -6.80 6.97
N VAL A 517 -15.48 -7.55 5.99
CA VAL A 517 -14.97 -6.97 4.74
C VAL A 517 -15.80 -7.28 3.51
N GLY A 518 -16.63 -8.33 3.58
CA GLY A 518 -17.40 -8.80 2.44
C GLY A 518 -18.65 -9.54 2.90
N PHE A 519 -19.73 -9.41 2.12
CA PHE A 519 -21.02 -9.98 2.44
C PHE A 519 -21.73 -10.49 1.18
N LEU A 520 -21.96 -11.80 1.09
CA LEU A 520 -22.73 -12.42 0.02
C LEU A 520 -24.11 -12.84 0.53
N SER A 521 -25.17 -12.32 -0.08
CA SER A 521 -26.57 -12.61 0.27
C SER A 521 -27.44 -12.84 -0.98
N GLY A 522 -28.56 -12.15 -1.18
CA GLY A 522 -29.48 -12.40 -2.31
C GLY A 522 -29.01 -11.87 -3.68
N ASN A 523 -27.85 -11.21 -3.76
CA ASN A 523 -27.35 -10.57 -4.99
C ASN A 523 -26.64 -11.55 -5.96
N PHE A 524 -27.34 -12.60 -6.37
CA PHE A 524 -26.87 -13.59 -7.35
C PHE A 524 -27.47 -13.37 -8.74
N SER A 525 -26.66 -13.53 -9.79
CA SER A 525 -27.12 -13.55 -11.19
C SER A 525 -26.20 -14.42 -12.05
N ASP A 526 -26.77 -15.39 -12.77
CA ASP A 526 -26.08 -16.34 -13.65
C ASP A 526 -24.91 -17.08 -12.98
N THR A 527 -23.69 -16.55 -13.12
CA THR A 527 -22.46 -17.13 -12.56
C THR A 527 -21.78 -16.20 -11.55
N THR A 528 -22.39 -15.08 -11.22
CA THR A 528 -21.79 -14.05 -10.36
C THR A 528 -22.64 -13.88 -9.12
N TRP A 529 -22.04 -14.11 -7.96
CA TRP A 529 -22.63 -13.83 -6.65
C TRP A 529 -21.93 -12.60 -6.08
N ARG A 530 -22.63 -11.46 -6.09
CA ARG A 530 -22.02 -10.16 -5.82
C ARG A 530 -21.79 -9.89 -4.35
N ASP A 531 -20.66 -9.26 -4.06
CA ASP A 531 -20.35 -8.71 -2.74
C ASP A 531 -21.13 -7.41 -2.51
N GLU A 532 -21.95 -7.38 -1.47
CA GLU A 532 -22.79 -6.21 -1.18
C GLU A 532 -21.98 -5.00 -0.67
N TYR A 533 -20.75 -5.20 -0.20
CA TYR A 533 -19.80 -4.10 0.08
C TYR A 533 -19.08 -3.58 -1.18
N LEU A 534 -19.45 -4.08 -2.36
CA LEU A 534 -18.82 -3.75 -3.65
C LEU A 534 -17.35 -4.19 -3.75
N GLY A 535 -16.96 -5.16 -2.92
CA GLY A 535 -15.66 -5.79 -2.94
C GLY A 535 -15.51 -6.76 -4.12
N VAL A 536 -14.89 -7.91 -3.87
CA VAL A 536 -14.66 -8.92 -4.92
C VAL A 536 -15.83 -9.89 -4.97
N ASP A 537 -16.46 -10.04 -6.14
CA ASP A 537 -17.56 -10.99 -6.33
C ASP A 537 -17.08 -12.44 -6.26
N ALA A 538 -17.96 -13.34 -5.82
CA ALA A 538 -17.75 -14.78 -5.95
C ALA A 538 -18.26 -15.28 -7.32
N THR A 539 -17.53 -16.24 -7.89
CA THR A 539 -17.90 -16.89 -9.16
C THR A 539 -18.49 -18.26 -8.90
N VAL A 540 -19.71 -18.50 -9.36
CA VAL A 540 -20.34 -19.82 -9.34
C VAL A 540 -19.82 -20.67 -10.49
N LYS A 541 -19.13 -21.76 -10.16
CA LYS A 541 -18.56 -22.72 -11.11
C LYS A 541 -19.60 -23.77 -11.49
N LYS A 542 -19.69 -24.09 -12.78
CA LYS A 542 -20.59 -25.14 -13.28
C LYS A 542 -20.06 -26.53 -12.88
N GLY A 543 -20.93 -27.37 -12.32
CA GLY A 543 -20.72 -28.81 -12.26
C GLY A 543 -21.10 -29.49 -13.59
N THR A 544 -20.87 -30.80 -13.72
CA THR A 544 -21.14 -31.54 -14.97
C THR A 544 -22.60 -31.49 -15.42
N ASN A 545 -23.56 -31.52 -14.49
CA ASN A 545 -25.02 -31.43 -14.75
C ASN A 545 -25.77 -30.57 -13.72
N GLY A 546 -25.05 -29.72 -13.00
CA GLY A 546 -25.58 -29.06 -11.82
C GLY A 546 -26.26 -27.71 -12.09
N VAL A 547 -27.18 -27.30 -11.19
CA VAL A 547 -27.90 -26.02 -11.27
C VAL A 547 -27.64 -25.20 -10.01
N ALA A 548 -27.41 -23.90 -10.17
CA ALA A 548 -27.44 -22.91 -9.09
C ALA A 548 -28.69 -22.05 -9.27
N ALA A 549 -29.49 -21.92 -8.22
CA ALA A 549 -30.74 -21.16 -8.24
C ALA A 549 -30.67 -20.02 -7.21
N GLU A 550 -31.21 -18.85 -7.60
CA GLU A 550 -31.41 -17.73 -6.67
C GLU A 550 -32.31 -18.18 -5.52
N TYR A 551 -31.93 -17.77 -4.31
CA TYR A 551 -32.70 -17.92 -3.09
C TYR A 551 -32.82 -16.53 -2.45
N ALA A 552 -33.91 -16.27 -1.71
CA ALA A 552 -34.24 -14.92 -1.23
C ALA A 552 -33.04 -14.14 -0.67
N ASP A 553 -32.23 -14.79 0.16
CA ASP A 553 -31.05 -14.22 0.82
C ASP A 553 -29.75 -15.01 0.52
N GLY A 554 -29.69 -15.70 -0.61
CA GLY A 554 -28.54 -16.53 -0.95
C GLY A 554 -28.65 -17.33 -2.24
N VAL A 555 -28.00 -18.48 -2.27
CA VAL A 555 -27.96 -19.36 -3.45
C VAL A 555 -28.17 -20.81 -3.04
N THR A 556 -28.98 -21.53 -3.80
CA THR A 556 -29.09 -22.99 -3.69
C THR A 556 -28.24 -23.67 -4.75
N PHE A 557 -27.26 -24.43 -4.30
CA PHE A 557 -26.31 -25.18 -5.10
C PHE A 557 -26.76 -26.63 -5.22
N ARG A 558 -26.90 -27.13 -6.45
CA ARG A 558 -27.13 -28.56 -6.73
C ARG A 558 -26.11 -29.06 -7.74
N GLY A 559 -24.89 -29.33 -7.26
CA GLY A 559 -23.74 -29.68 -8.09
C GLY A 559 -22.72 -28.54 -8.30
N PRO A 560 -23.13 -27.29 -8.64
CA PRO A 560 -22.24 -26.13 -8.65
C PRO A 560 -21.75 -25.77 -7.26
N TRP A 561 -20.75 -24.90 -7.20
CA TRP A 561 -20.27 -24.26 -5.97
C TRP A 561 -19.84 -22.84 -6.31
N ALA A 562 -19.74 -21.99 -5.29
CA ALA A 562 -19.16 -20.65 -5.44
C ALA A 562 -17.68 -20.66 -5.05
N GLU A 563 -16.85 -19.99 -5.84
CA GLU A 563 -15.47 -19.66 -5.50
C GLU A 563 -15.37 -18.16 -5.23
N TRP A 564 -14.99 -17.79 -4.00
CA TRP A 564 -14.72 -16.41 -3.62
C TRP A 564 -13.21 -16.15 -3.66
N PRO A 565 -12.69 -15.47 -4.70
CA PRO A 565 -11.25 -15.38 -4.95
C PRO A 565 -10.50 -14.60 -3.86
N VAL A 566 -9.29 -15.06 -3.53
CA VAL A 566 -8.34 -14.41 -2.59
C VAL A 566 -7.02 -14.12 -3.33
N GLY A 567 -6.20 -15.14 -3.55
CA GLY A 567 -4.95 -15.04 -4.31
C GLY A 567 -5.17 -15.08 -5.83
N SER A 568 -6.28 -15.67 -6.29
CA SER A 568 -6.64 -15.74 -7.71
C SER A 568 -7.13 -14.41 -8.31
N GLN A 569 -7.19 -13.33 -7.52
CA GLN A 569 -7.53 -11.98 -7.99
C GLN A 569 -6.45 -11.37 -8.93
N GLY A 570 -5.24 -11.93 -8.91
CA GLY A 570 -4.13 -11.52 -9.78
C GLY A 570 -3.15 -10.58 -9.08
N GLU A 571 -2.93 -9.41 -9.68
CA GLU A 571 -1.96 -8.41 -9.21
C GLU A 571 -2.42 -7.74 -7.91
N ASN A 572 -3.64 -7.22 -7.93
CA ASN A 572 -4.29 -6.66 -6.75
C ASN A 572 -5.05 -7.78 -6.02
N GLN A 573 -4.81 -7.91 -4.72
CA GLN A 573 -5.36 -8.95 -3.85
C GLN A 573 -6.00 -8.30 -2.62
N LEU A 574 -7.26 -7.86 -2.74
CA LEU A 574 -8.01 -7.15 -1.71
C LEU A 574 -8.13 -7.98 -0.43
N TYR A 575 -8.21 -9.31 -0.55
CA TYR A 575 -8.36 -10.23 0.58
C TYR A 575 -7.04 -10.88 1.00
N HIS A 576 -5.90 -10.26 0.70
CA HIS A 576 -4.58 -10.80 1.05
C HIS A 576 -4.43 -11.10 2.55
N PHE A 577 -5.16 -10.39 3.42
CA PHE A 577 -5.21 -10.63 4.86
C PHE A 577 -5.57 -12.08 5.24
N ALA A 578 -6.34 -12.79 4.39
CA ALA A 578 -6.84 -14.13 4.66
C ALA A 578 -5.70 -15.16 4.80
N ASN A 579 -4.50 -14.84 4.31
CA ASN A 579 -3.32 -15.66 4.55
C ASN A 579 -2.91 -15.71 6.02
N TYR A 580 -3.27 -14.70 6.82
CA TYR A 580 -2.86 -14.56 8.21
C TYR A 580 -4.02 -14.78 9.18
N ASN A 581 -5.12 -14.06 9.01
CA ASN A 581 -6.27 -14.14 9.90
C ASN A 581 -7.56 -13.96 9.10
N PHE A 582 -8.56 -14.79 9.37
CA PHE A 582 -9.92 -14.55 8.88
C PHE A 582 -10.95 -15.32 9.70
N ALA A 583 -12.21 -14.92 9.56
CA ALA A 583 -13.35 -15.78 9.84
C ALA A 583 -14.31 -15.75 8.65
N LEU A 584 -14.73 -16.92 8.20
CA LEU A 584 -15.76 -17.06 7.17
C LEU A 584 -16.96 -17.73 7.81
N VAL A 585 -18.08 -17.02 7.85
CA VAL A 585 -19.34 -17.46 8.47
C VAL A 585 -20.39 -17.60 7.38
N ALA A 586 -21.21 -18.64 7.42
CA ALA A 586 -22.32 -18.81 6.51
C ALA A 586 -23.49 -19.49 7.23
N THR A 587 -24.70 -19.24 6.75
CA THR A 587 -25.88 -20.01 7.11
C THR A 587 -26.16 -21.02 6.01
N VAL A 588 -26.32 -22.30 6.35
CA VAL A 588 -26.45 -23.39 5.38
C VAL A 588 -27.62 -24.31 5.70
N SER A 589 -28.27 -24.83 4.67
CA SER A 589 -29.30 -25.87 4.78
C SER A 589 -29.01 -26.96 3.75
N VAL A 590 -28.91 -28.21 4.19
CA VAL A 590 -28.65 -29.38 3.34
C VAL A 590 -29.96 -30.12 3.15
N HIS A 591 -30.43 -30.30 1.91
CA HIS A 591 -31.81 -30.77 1.62
C HIS A 591 -31.93 -32.28 1.33
N GLY A 592 -30.92 -33.08 1.70
CA GLY A 592 -30.94 -34.52 1.48
C GLY A 592 -29.67 -35.22 1.93
N GLU A 593 -29.72 -36.54 2.08
CA GLU A 593 -28.58 -37.32 2.56
C GLU A 593 -27.61 -37.67 1.42
N PRO A 594 -26.29 -37.52 1.63
CA PRO A 594 -25.28 -38.03 0.71
C PRO A 594 -25.43 -39.54 0.49
N LYS A 595 -25.46 -40.00 -0.77
CA LYS A 595 -25.52 -41.44 -1.05
C LYS A 595 -24.22 -42.20 -0.84
N GLY A 596 -23.08 -41.50 -0.73
CA GLY A 596 -21.76 -42.12 -0.62
C GLY A 596 -21.07 -41.91 0.73
N ASP A 597 -20.10 -42.78 1.03
CA ASP A 597 -19.32 -42.74 2.28
C ASP A 597 -18.25 -41.63 2.33
N THR A 598 -18.05 -40.96 1.19
CA THR A 598 -17.08 -39.86 1.10
C THR A 598 -17.74 -38.59 1.63
N PRO A 599 -17.16 -37.91 2.64
CA PRO A 599 -17.68 -36.64 3.11
C PRO A 599 -17.74 -35.61 1.98
N ILE A 600 -18.82 -34.84 1.92
CA ILE A 600 -19.03 -33.76 0.97
C ILE A 600 -18.49 -32.47 1.59
N ALA A 601 -17.60 -31.78 0.87
CA ALA A 601 -17.12 -30.47 1.27
C ALA A 601 -18.27 -29.45 1.19
N LEU A 602 -18.44 -28.66 2.25
CA LEU A 602 -19.48 -27.64 2.33
C LEU A 602 -18.91 -26.25 2.13
N MET A 603 -17.83 -25.94 2.85
CA MET A 603 -17.19 -24.63 2.83
C MET A 603 -15.74 -24.73 3.28
N GLY A 604 -14.84 -23.96 2.67
CA GLY A 604 -13.43 -24.02 3.02
C GLY A 604 -12.54 -23.00 2.33
N ALA A 605 -11.29 -22.93 2.77
CA ALA A 605 -10.21 -22.17 2.16
C ALA A 605 -9.28 -23.10 1.38
N THR A 606 -9.09 -22.79 0.11
CA THR A 606 -8.24 -23.52 -0.82
C THR A 606 -6.90 -22.79 -1.00
N MET A 607 -5.78 -23.49 -1.02
CA MET A 607 -4.43 -23.01 -1.28
C MET A 607 -4.12 -22.98 -2.78
N ASN A 608 -3.15 -22.14 -3.18
CA ASN A 608 -2.50 -22.27 -4.49
C ASN A 608 -1.49 -23.44 -4.50
N ASP A 609 -1.94 -24.66 -4.15
CA ASP A 609 -1.12 -25.87 -4.12
C ASP A 609 -1.80 -27.02 -4.85
N ASN A 610 -1.23 -27.44 -5.98
CA ASN A 610 -1.73 -28.58 -6.75
C ASN A 610 -1.64 -29.91 -5.98
N LYS A 611 -0.80 -30.01 -4.94
CA LYS A 611 -0.59 -31.27 -4.20
C LYS A 611 -1.54 -31.42 -3.01
N ASN A 612 -1.79 -30.35 -2.27
CA ASN A 612 -2.67 -30.32 -1.10
C ASN A 612 -3.49 -29.02 -1.13
N PRO A 613 -4.58 -28.99 -1.90
CA PRO A 613 -5.33 -27.76 -2.13
C PRO A 613 -6.11 -27.30 -0.90
N VAL A 614 -6.59 -28.19 -0.02
CA VAL A 614 -7.44 -27.75 1.11
C VAL A 614 -6.59 -27.32 2.30
N LEU A 615 -6.70 -26.05 2.70
CA LEU A 615 -6.11 -25.52 3.94
C LEU A 615 -6.97 -25.89 5.14
N LEU A 616 -8.19 -25.37 5.16
CA LEU A 616 -9.15 -25.49 6.25
C LEU A 616 -10.55 -25.57 5.64
N GLY A 617 -11.39 -26.47 6.13
CA GLY A 617 -12.76 -26.54 5.65
C GLY A 617 -13.67 -27.32 6.57
N LEU A 618 -14.95 -27.32 6.23
CA LEU A 618 -16.02 -28.07 6.86
C LEU A 618 -16.68 -28.97 5.82
N SER A 619 -16.93 -30.21 6.23
CA SER A 619 -17.60 -31.22 5.41
C SER A 619 -18.65 -31.96 6.24
N TYR A 620 -19.56 -32.66 5.57
CA TYR A 620 -20.57 -33.50 6.19
C TYR A 620 -20.62 -34.86 5.51
N ASP A 621 -21.05 -35.89 6.25
CA ASP A 621 -21.20 -37.24 5.72
C ASP A 621 -22.66 -37.72 5.74
N LYS A 622 -22.86 -38.92 5.18
CA LYS A 622 -24.15 -39.62 5.15
C LYS A 622 -24.71 -39.97 6.54
N GLU A 623 -23.89 -39.93 7.58
CA GLU A 623 -24.27 -40.30 8.96
C GLU A 623 -24.78 -39.10 9.76
N GLY A 624 -24.98 -37.94 9.12
CA GLY A 624 -25.42 -36.75 9.84
C GLY A 624 -24.29 -36.05 10.59
N LYS A 625 -23.01 -36.35 10.31
CA LYS A 625 -21.88 -35.83 11.09
C LYS A 625 -21.07 -34.76 10.38
N TRP A 626 -20.72 -33.72 11.12
CA TRP A 626 -19.82 -32.65 10.70
C TRP A 626 -18.35 -33.05 10.91
N ARG A 627 -17.50 -32.72 9.93
CA ARG A 627 -16.07 -33.02 9.90
C ARG A 627 -15.24 -31.81 9.53
N VAL A 628 -14.14 -31.60 10.23
CA VAL A 628 -13.16 -30.55 9.90
C VAL A 628 -12.12 -31.10 8.92
N LEU A 629 -11.87 -30.36 7.85
CA LEU A 629 -10.78 -30.59 6.91
C LEU A 629 -9.58 -29.75 7.35
N CYS A 630 -8.49 -30.42 7.75
CA CYS A 630 -7.30 -29.83 8.35
C CYS A 630 -6.06 -30.15 7.51
N GLY A 631 -5.58 -29.21 6.69
CA GLY A 631 -4.39 -29.36 5.86
C GLY A 631 -4.44 -30.56 4.90
N GLY A 632 -5.61 -30.83 4.32
CA GLY A 632 -5.89 -32.00 3.48
C GLY A 632 -6.19 -33.29 4.23
N LYS A 633 -6.11 -33.32 5.56
CA LYS A 633 -6.50 -34.46 6.39
C LYS A 633 -7.85 -34.19 7.04
N THR A 634 -8.76 -35.16 6.98
CA THR A 634 -10.02 -35.09 7.75
C THR A 634 -9.73 -35.41 9.22
N THR A 635 -10.26 -34.61 10.14
CA THR A 635 -10.18 -34.90 11.58
C THR A 635 -11.01 -36.15 11.93
N LYS A 636 -10.60 -36.86 12.98
CA LYS A 636 -11.40 -37.99 13.54
C LYS A 636 -12.55 -37.51 14.42
N GLU A 637 -12.49 -36.26 14.88
CA GLU A 637 -13.50 -35.66 15.75
C GLU A 637 -14.72 -35.27 14.93
N LEU A 638 -15.85 -35.85 15.33
CA LEU A 638 -17.13 -35.78 14.65
C LEU A 638 -18.14 -35.19 15.61
N ARG A 639 -18.96 -34.25 15.14
CA ARG A 639 -20.17 -33.84 15.84
C ARG A 639 -21.37 -34.41 15.07
N SER A 640 -22.20 -35.20 15.73
CA SER A 640 -23.46 -35.68 15.17
C SER A 640 -24.50 -34.56 15.13
N ASN A 641 -25.54 -34.73 14.31
CA ASN A 641 -26.84 -34.03 14.37
C ASN A 641 -27.06 -32.92 13.30
N TRP A 642 -26.65 -33.09 12.04
CA TRP A 642 -27.32 -32.34 10.97
C TRP A 642 -28.57 -33.11 10.52
N GLU A 643 -29.67 -32.40 10.26
CA GLU A 643 -30.94 -32.94 9.77
C GLU A 643 -31.28 -32.32 8.40
N PRO A 644 -31.81 -33.10 7.44
CA PRO A 644 -32.27 -32.57 6.16
C PRO A 644 -33.25 -31.40 6.29
N GLY A 645 -32.97 -30.32 5.57
CA GLY A 645 -33.76 -29.08 5.56
C GLY A 645 -33.50 -28.15 6.74
N THR A 646 -32.76 -28.60 7.77
CA THR A 646 -32.46 -27.76 8.93
C THR A 646 -31.37 -26.74 8.63
N THR A 647 -31.59 -25.52 9.10
CA THR A 647 -30.66 -24.40 8.91
C THR A 647 -29.62 -24.36 10.02
N HIS A 648 -28.35 -24.51 9.64
CA HIS A 648 -27.20 -24.46 10.53
C HIS A 648 -26.36 -23.22 10.26
N GLN A 649 -25.85 -22.59 11.31
CA GLN A 649 -24.76 -21.62 11.13
C GLN A 649 -23.44 -22.37 11.15
N VAL A 650 -22.60 -22.13 10.16
CA VAL A 650 -21.26 -22.70 10.07
C VAL A 650 -20.21 -21.60 10.02
N ALA A 651 -19.05 -21.84 10.63
CA ALA A 651 -17.94 -20.92 10.51
C ALA A 651 -16.61 -21.66 10.44
N ILE A 652 -15.64 -21.10 9.73
CA ILE A 652 -14.23 -21.48 9.78
C ILE A 652 -13.40 -20.26 10.17
N VAL A 653 -12.40 -20.47 11.01
CA VAL A 653 -11.56 -19.39 11.56
C VAL A 653 -10.09 -19.78 11.41
N LEU A 654 -9.30 -18.89 10.82
CA LEU A 654 -7.85 -18.99 10.79
C LEU A 654 -7.26 -17.92 11.71
N ARG A 655 -6.37 -18.34 12.61
CA ARG A 655 -5.64 -17.46 13.51
C ARG A 655 -4.13 -17.63 13.31
N ASN A 656 -3.42 -16.51 13.23
CA ASN A 656 -1.95 -16.44 13.13
C ASN A 656 -1.35 -17.28 11.98
N GLY A 657 -2.10 -17.47 10.89
CA GLY A 657 -1.70 -18.22 9.69
C GLY A 657 -1.52 -19.73 9.90
N LYS A 658 -1.76 -20.24 11.11
CA LYS A 658 -1.35 -21.60 11.52
C LYS A 658 -2.37 -22.34 12.39
N GLN A 659 -3.39 -21.66 12.90
CA GLN A 659 -4.39 -22.29 13.78
C GLN A 659 -5.76 -22.21 13.12
N GLY A 660 -6.24 -23.34 12.60
CA GLY A 660 -7.56 -23.48 12.01
C GLY A 660 -8.60 -23.99 13.01
N SER A 661 -9.81 -23.47 12.95
CA SER A 661 -10.95 -23.93 13.76
C SER A 661 -12.21 -23.94 12.92
N ALA A 662 -13.16 -24.82 13.24
CA ALA A 662 -14.48 -24.83 12.61
C ALA A 662 -15.57 -24.88 13.68
N TYR A 663 -16.73 -24.31 13.35
CA TYR A 663 -17.87 -24.18 14.25
C TYR A 663 -19.15 -24.53 13.51
N VAL A 664 -20.08 -25.12 14.26
CA VAL A 664 -21.46 -25.37 13.86
C VAL A 664 -22.35 -24.89 14.99
N ASP A 665 -23.36 -24.08 14.69
CA ASP A 665 -24.34 -23.57 15.64
C ASP A 665 -23.72 -23.01 16.93
N GLY A 666 -22.73 -22.12 16.79
CA GLY A 666 -22.08 -21.48 17.94
C GLY A 666 -21.06 -22.36 18.69
N GLN A 667 -20.90 -23.63 18.32
CA GLN A 667 -20.03 -24.59 19.02
C GLN A 667 -18.91 -25.10 18.10
N ARG A 668 -17.73 -25.28 18.68
CA ARG A 668 -16.55 -25.80 17.96
C ARG A 668 -16.76 -27.26 17.54
N VAL A 669 -16.34 -27.60 16.32
CA VAL A 669 -16.28 -28.98 15.82
C VAL A 669 -14.91 -29.55 16.16
N GLY A 670 -14.85 -30.34 17.23
CA GLY A 670 -13.61 -30.89 17.78
C GLY A 670 -13.04 -30.10 18.96
N ASP A 671 -12.16 -30.74 19.73
CA ASP A 671 -11.61 -30.23 20.98
C ASP A 671 -10.35 -29.38 20.75
N ALA A 672 -9.55 -29.72 19.73
CA ALA A 672 -8.28 -29.05 19.44
C ALA A 672 -8.34 -28.20 18.16
N SER A 673 -7.60 -27.09 18.14
CA SER A 673 -7.36 -26.33 16.91
C SER A 673 -6.46 -27.12 15.96
N CYS A 674 -6.77 -27.02 14.67
CA CYS A 674 -5.99 -27.62 13.60
C CYS A 674 -4.67 -26.86 13.41
N GLU A 675 -3.53 -27.53 13.63
CA GLU A 675 -2.22 -26.98 13.27
C GLU A 675 -1.99 -27.05 11.75
N LEU A 676 -1.94 -25.88 11.13
CA LEU A 676 -1.77 -25.70 9.70
C LEU A 676 -0.35 -25.28 9.37
N LYS A 677 0.11 -25.68 8.18
CA LYS A 677 1.33 -25.10 7.60
C LYS A 677 1.04 -23.64 7.26
N ASN A 678 2.04 -22.79 7.49
CA ASN A 678 1.93 -21.38 7.15
C ASN A 678 1.62 -21.19 5.66
N THR A 679 0.69 -20.30 5.36
CA THR A 679 0.24 -20.01 4.00
C THR A 679 1.28 -19.22 3.21
N ASP A 680 2.17 -18.46 3.87
CA ASP A 680 3.05 -17.43 3.27
C ASP A 680 3.72 -17.81 1.94
N SER A 681 4.14 -19.06 1.75
CA SER A 681 4.85 -19.47 0.52
C SER A 681 3.95 -19.67 -0.70
N LYS A 682 2.67 -20.01 -0.52
CA LYS A 682 1.73 -20.31 -1.63
C LYS A 682 0.48 -19.44 -1.60
N GLY A 683 0.04 -19.05 -0.41
CA GLY A 683 -1.18 -18.30 -0.15
C GLY A 683 -2.46 -19.08 -0.47
N ILE A 684 -3.57 -18.55 0.02
CA ILE A 684 -4.93 -18.99 -0.29
C ILE A 684 -5.27 -18.57 -1.72
N SER A 685 -5.84 -19.47 -2.50
CA SER A 685 -6.35 -19.22 -3.86
C SER A 685 -7.74 -18.57 -3.80
N HIS A 686 -8.69 -19.23 -3.15
CA HIS A 686 -10.08 -18.82 -3.00
C HIS A 686 -10.73 -19.52 -1.78
N PHE A 687 -11.87 -18.99 -1.33
CA PHE A 687 -12.82 -19.75 -0.52
C PHE A 687 -13.79 -20.49 -1.44
N HIS A 688 -14.23 -21.69 -1.04
CA HIS A 688 -15.28 -22.43 -1.73
C HIS A 688 -16.50 -22.55 -0.82
N ILE A 689 -17.70 -22.43 -1.38
CA ILE A 689 -18.99 -22.45 -0.67
C ILE A 689 -19.98 -23.30 -1.47
N GLY A 690 -20.69 -24.20 -0.79
CA GLY A 690 -21.65 -25.14 -1.39
C GLY A 690 -21.02 -26.41 -1.97
N GLY A 691 -19.69 -26.46 -2.09
CA GLY A 691 -18.94 -27.58 -2.68
C GLY A 691 -17.49 -27.21 -2.98
N ASP A 692 -16.67 -28.17 -3.42
CA ASP A 692 -15.25 -27.99 -3.77
C ASP A 692 -14.88 -28.48 -5.19
N GLY A 693 -15.87 -28.89 -5.99
CA GLY A 693 -15.67 -29.46 -7.32
C GLY A 693 -15.10 -30.88 -7.37
N GLY A 694 -14.53 -31.40 -6.28
CA GLY A 694 -13.99 -32.77 -6.20
C GLY A 694 -15.08 -33.85 -6.29
N SER A 695 -16.33 -33.47 -5.96
CA SER A 695 -17.50 -34.34 -5.99
C SER A 695 -18.24 -34.34 -7.34
N ALA A 696 -17.76 -33.60 -8.35
CA ALA A 696 -18.49 -33.28 -9.58
C ALA A 696 -18.84 -34.48 -10.51
N GLY A 697 -18.47 -35.72 -10.16
CA GLY A 697 -18.51 -36.85 -11.09
C GLY A 697 -19.50 -37.98 -10.83
N SER A 698 -20.03 -38.24 -9.62
CA SER A 698 -20.76 -39.52 -9.42
C SER A 698 -21.68 -39.67 -8.20
N LYS A 699 -21.93 -38.63 -7.41
CA LYS A 699 -22.67 -38.79 -6.14
C LYS A 699 -23.71 -37.69 -5.98
N GLU A 700 -24.83 -37.89 -6.64
CA GLU A 700 -26.14 -37.28 -6.39
C GLU A 700 -26.15 -36.03 -5.52
N ASP A 701 -25.91 -34.88 -6.16
CA ASP A 701 -26.67 -33.63 -6.12
C ASP A 701 -27.60 -33.36 -4.93
N VAL A 702 -27.12 -33.57 -3.69
CA VAL A 702 -27.79 -33.05 -2.50
C VAL A 702 -27.83 -31.53 -2.62
N PRO A 703 -29.02 -30.89 -2.67
CA PRO A 703 -29.08 -29.45 -2.75
C PRO A 703 -28.59 -28.83 -1.43
N VAL A 704 -27.72 -27.83 -1.53
CA VAL A 704 -27.21 -27.04 -0.40
C VAL A 704 -27.59 -25.59 -0.62
N THR A 705 -28.38 -25.03 0.27
CA THR A 705 -28.65 -23.58 0.28
C THR A 705 -27.63 -22.91 1.19
N ALA A 706 -26.94 -21.88 0.69
CA ALA A 706 -26.09 -21.01 1.50
C ALA A 706 -26.64 -19.59 1.48
N THR A 707 -26.80 -18.99 2.66
CA THR A 707 -27.29 -17.63 2.87
C THR A 707 -26.36 -16.89 3.86
N ASN A 708 -26.41 -15.56 3.83
CA ASN A 708 -25.67 -14.69 4.75
C ASN A 708 -24.20 -15.10 4.92
N VAL A 709 -23.41 -15.07 3.84
CA VAL A 709 -21.98 -15.39 3.91
C VAL A 709 -21.21 -14.14 4.30
N LEU A 710 -20.55 -14.17 5.46
CA LEU A 710 -19.79 -13.05 6.03
C LEU A 710 -18.30 -13.39 6.05
N LEU A 711 -17.47 -12.51 5.49
CA LEU A 711 -16.02 -12.63 5.52
C LEU A 711 -15.41 -11.55 6.42
N TYR A 712 -14.67 -11.97 7.44
CA TYR A 712 -13.96 -11.11 8.37
C TYR A 712 -12.46 -11.12 8.14
N ASN A 713 -11.80 -9.97 8.27
CA ASN A 713 -10.33 -9.83 8.24
C ASN A 713 -9.63 -10.12 9.57
N ARG A 714 -10.39 -10.61 10.55
CA ARG A 714 -9.91 -10.98 11.87
C ARG A 714 -10.50 -12.31 12.31
N PRO A 715 -9.87 -13.01 13.27
CA PRO A 715 -10.46 -14.21 13.83
C PRO A 715 -11.53 -13.81 14.84
N LEU A 716 -12.76 -14.30 14.64
CA LEU A 716 -13.83 -14.18 15.64
C LEU A 716 -13.55 -15.11 16.82
N ASP A 717 -13.96 -14.68 18.01
CA ASP A 717 -13.91 -15.52 19.21
C ASP A 717 -15.17 -16.39 19.38
N ASP A 718 -15.11 -17.34 20.31
CA ASP A 718 -16.21 -18.26 20.56
C ASP A 718 -17.51 -17.55 21.01
N ASN A 719 -17.40 -16.38 21.67
CA ASN A 719 -18.56 -15.59 22.11
C ASN A 719 -19.21 -14.87 20.93
N GLU A 720 -18.44 -14.23 20.07
CA GLU A 720 -18.91 -13.57 18.84
C GLU A 720 -19.65 -14.55 17.93
N ILE A 721 -19.09 -15.76 17.76
CA ILE A 721 -19.71 -16.81 16.95
C ILE A 721 -21.03 -17.29 17.57
N ARG A 722 -21.11 -17.44 18.90
CA ARG A 722 -22.38 -17.75 19.59
C ARG A 722 -23.42 -16.65 19.45
N VAL A 723 -23.02 -15.38 19.53
CA VAL A 723 -23.91 -14.23 19.34
C VAL A 723 -24.49 -14.22 17.93
N LEU A 724 -23.64 -14.41 16.91
CA LEU A 724 -24.09 -14.54 15.53
C LEU A 724 -25.08 -15.71 15.37
N ASN A 725 -24.85 -16.84 16.06
CA ASN A 725 -25.70 -18.02 15.94
C ASN A 725 -27.07 -17.86 16.60
N ALA A 726 -27.14 -17.13 17.72
CA ALA A 726 -28.41 -16.89 18.41
C ALA A 726 -29.41 -16.09 17.57
N ASN A 727 -28.92 -15.35 16.57
CA ASN A 727 -29.70 -14.45 15.74
C ASN A 727 -29.79 -14.92 14.27
N LYS A 728 -30.21 -16.17 14.04
CA LYS A 728 -30.53 -16.69 12.70
C LYS A 728 -31.74 -15.92 12.11
N ILE A 729 -31.50 -14.76 11.52
CA ILE A 729 -32.52 -13.91 10.89
C ILE A 729 -32.24 -13.84 9.38
N SER A 730 -33.29 -13.93 8.57
CA SER A 730 -33.26 -13.67 7.13
C SER A 730 -33.00 -12.18 6.87
N ILE A 731 -32.04 -11.82 6.00
CA ILE A 731 -31.76 -10.43 5.63
C ILE A 731 -32.18 -10.22 4.17
N PRO A 732 -33.25 -9.43 3.91
CA PRO A 732 -33.63 -9.11 2.54
C PRO A 732 -32.48 -8.50 1.74
N LYS A 733 -32.36 -8.96 0.49
CA LYS A 733 -31.45 -8.47 -0.55
C LYS A 733 -31.45 -6.94 -0.68
N LEU A 734 -30.29 -6.34 -0.94
CA LEU A 734 -30.22 -4.94 -1.36
C LEU A 734 -30.71 -4.79 -2.81
N THR A 735 -31.83 -4.09 -3.00
CA THR A 735 -32.36 -3.79 -4.33
C THR A 735 -31.60 -2.64 -4.99
N GLY A 736 -31.26 -2.77 -6.28
CA GLY A 736 -30.69 -1.67 -7.06
C GLY A 736 -29.19 -1.47 -6.92
N LEU A 737 -28.44 -2.47 -6.43
CA LEU A 737 -26.96 -2.46 -6.42
C LEU A 737 -26.46 -2.12 -7.83
N LYS A 738 -25.89 -0.93 -8.00
CA LYS A 738 -25.31 -0.50 -9.29
C LYS A 738 -23.92 -1.12 -9.45
N THR A 739 -23.66 -1.72 -10.60
CA THR A 739 -22.32 -2.19 -10.95
C THR A 739 -21.40 -0.98 -11.12
N LEU A 740 -20.39 -0.86 -10.25
CA LEU A 740 -19.17 -0.16 -10.63
C LEU A 740 -18.48 -1.07 -11.65
N ALA A 741 -18.19 -0.56 -12.85
CA ALA A 741 -17.53 -1.37 -13.87
C ALA A 741 -16.26 -1.99 -13.27
N ALA A 742 -16.24 -3.32 -13.15
CA ALA A 742 -15.11 -4.09 -12.65
C ALA A 742 -13.94 -3.97 -13.65
N GLY A 743 -13.20 -2.87 -13.59
CA GLY A 743 -12.08 -2.60 -14.49
C GLY A 743 -10.75 -3.21 -14.05
N ALA A 744 -10.58 -3.53 -12.76
CA ALA A 744 -9.26 -3.89 -12.21
C ALA A 744 -9.08 -5.33 -11.72
N THR A 745 -10.12 -6.18 -11.67
CA THR A 745 -9.84 -7.62 -11.68
C THR A 745 -9.34 -7.93 -13.07
N GLY A 746 -8.09 -8.33 -13.22
CA GLY A 746 -7.47 -8.65 -14.51
C GLY A 746 -8.09 -9.88 -15.22
N GLU A 747 -9.37 -10.18 -14.99
CA GLU A 747 -10.16 -11.19 -15.68
C GLU A 747 -10.61 -10.67 -17.05
N GLY A 748 -9.67 -10.65 -17.99
CA GLY A 748 -10.04 -10.96 -19.36
C GLY A 748 -10.70 -12.34 -19.34
N THR A 749 -12.02 -12.37 -19.59
CA THR A 749 -12.84 -13.56 -19.80
C THR A 749 -11.98 -14.68 -20.38
N ALA A 750 -11.75 -15.72 -19.58
CA ALA A 750 -11.09 -16.93 -20.02
C ALA A 750 -12.01 -17.56 -21.08
N ARG A 751 -11.85 -17.14 -22.35
CA ARG A 751 -12.51 -17.77 -23.48
C ARG A 751 -12.05 -19.21 -23.49
N HIS A 752 -13.01 -20.05 -23.15
CA HIS A 752 -12.96 -21.50 -23.13
C HIS A 752 -12.52 -21.98 -24.52
N PHE A 753 -11.21 -22.20 -24.71
CA PHE A 753 -10.75 -22.94 -25.89
C PHE A 753 -11.10 -24.40 -25.66
N GLY A 754 -12.25 -24.78 -26.21
CA GLY A 754 -12.70 -26.16 -26.30
C GLY A 754 -11.60 -27.03 -26.90
N ALA A 755 -11.48 -28.22 -26.33
CA ALA A 755 -10.65 -29.30 -26.82
C ALA A 755 -11.00 -29.60 -28.29
N HIS A 756 -10.12 -29.22 -29.20
CA HIS A 756 -10.02 -29.91 -30.48
C HIS A 756 -8.81 -30.82 -30.42
N GLY A 757 -9.11 -32.11 -30.29
CA GLY A 757 -8.19 -33.18 -30.53
C GLY A 757 -7.83 -33.30 -32.01
N ASP A 758 -6.73 -34.02 -32.19
CA ASP A 758 -6.33 -34.81 -33.35
C ASP A 758 -6.05 -34.11 -34.68
N GLY A 759 -4.79 -34.20 -35.09
CA GLY A 759 -4.35 -33.86 -36.44
C GLY A 759 -2.84 -33.68 -36.51
N GLY A 760 -2.10 -34.79 -36.40
CA GLY A 760 -0.66 -34.80 -36.60
C GLY A 760 -0.27 -34.25 -37.98
N THR A 761 0.77 -33.42 -38.01
CA THR A 761 1.64 -33.30 -39.18
C THR A 761 3.07 -33.13 -38.70
N VAL A 762 3.81 -34.20 -38.97
CA VAL A 762 5.25 -34.37 -38.82
C VAL A 762 5.95 -33.65 -39.98
N CYS A 763 7.22 -33.29 -39.75
CA CYS A 763 8.28 -32.87 -40.68
C CYS A 763 8.47 -31.36 -40.95
N GLY A 764 9.69 -30.88 -40.64
CA GLY A 764 10.34 -29.85 -41.48
C GLY A 764 11.24 -28.82 -40.80
N VAL A 765 12.41 -29.24 -40.32
CA VAL A 765 13.73 -28.55 -40.39
C VAL A 765 13.82 -27.03 -40.09
N GLY A 766 14.56 -26.69 -39.02
CA GLY A 766 15.04 -25.33 -38.75
C GLY A 766 15.99 -25.26 -37.55
N LEU A 767 17.13 -25.94 -37.63
CA LEU A 767 18.26 -25.89 -36.69
C LEU A 767 19.10 -24.60 -36.89
N LEU A 768 19.47 -23.96 -35.78
CA LEU A 768 20.58 -22.98 -35.57
C LEU A 768 20.48 -21.55 -36.18
N PRO A 769 21.19 -20.54 -35.61
CA PRO A 769 21.61 -20.37 -34.21
C PRO A 769 21.46 -18.92 -33.68
N LEU A 770 20.94 -18.75 -32.47
CA LEU A 770 20.89 -17.45 -31.77
C LEU A 770 21.77 -17.42 -30.50
N LEU A 771 22.89 -18.15 -30.53
CA LEU A 771 23.86 -18.26 -29.43
C LEU A 771 25.08 -17.31 -29.56
N PHE A 772 24.99 -16.23 -30.33
CA PHE A 772 26.12 -15.29 -30.56
C PHE A 772 25.96 -13.86 -30.03
N LEU A 773 25.18 -13.63 -28.97
CA LEU A 773 25.11 -12.29 -28.34
C LEU A 773 25.35 -12.26 -26.83
N LEU A 774 25.93 -13.32 -26.24
CA LEU A 774 26.44 -13.30 -24.87
C LEU A 774 27.97 -13.35 -24.86
N GLY A 775 28.59 -12.21 -25.18
CA GLY A 775 30.04 -12.10 -25.11
C GLY A 775 30.57 -10.86 -25.77
N LEU A 776 30.22 -9.68 -25.25
CA LEU A 776 30.98 -8.43 -25.39
C LEU A 776 30.28 -7.42 -24.48
N TRP A 777 30.86 -7.17 -23.31
CA TRP A 777 30.90 -5.90 -22.56
C TRP A 777 31.49 -6.20 -21.18
N GLY A 778 32.78 -6.50 -21.19
CA GLY A 778 33.65 -6.42 -20.05
C GLY A 778 34.92 -5.69 -20.51
N ILE A 779 35.44 -4.83 -19.64
CA ILE A 779 36.67 -4.02 -19.74
C ILE A 779 36.45 -2.58 -20.23
N ALA A 780 36.15 -1.72 -19.26
CA ALA A 780 36.69 -0.36 -19.20
C ALA A 780 37.05 -0.07 -17.73
N ALA A 781 38.16 -0.66 -17.28
CA ALA A 781 38.82 -0.33 -16.02
C ALA A 781 40.33 -0.56 -16.23
N SER A 782 41.00 0.50 -16.70
CA SER A 782 42.43 0.77 -16.53
C SER A 782 42.60 2.27 -16.44
#